data_AF-A0A1C2DG65-F1
#
_entry.id   AF-A0A1C2DG65-F1
#
_cell.length_a   1.000
_cell.length_b   1.000
_cell.length_c   1.000
_cell.angle_alpha   90.00
_cell.angle_beta   90.00
_cell.angle_gamma   90.00
#
_symmetry.space_group_name_H-M   'P 1'
#
loop_
_entity.id
_entity.type
_entity.pdbx_description
1 polymer ?
#
loop_
_entity_poly.entity_id
_entity_poly.type
_entity_poly.pdbx_seq_one_letter_code
_entity_poly.pdbx_strand_id
1 'polypeptide(L)'
;MAQASQQMRYRVDGMDCASCAAKIDTAVRRLKGVEDVSVSVTAGTMTVKHDGSGALAPAIEKRVTGLGYKLALVPASSPAPVAADKDDACGCGHDHHTHGEGDHDHAGHDHDHAGHNHAGHDHSGHTHGARKTTAPVAAASVDVEGLHGHDHGPSTGPWWKSGKGKLTIAAGAALVVAYGIGKLVPGYETWIFTVAMLVGLLPIARRAFMAARVGTPFSIEMLMTIAAIGAVIIGATEEAAAVVFLFLIGELLEGVAAGKARASIQSLTKLVPKTALLERDGKVAEVPAETLAVGSIIMVRPGDRIPADGIVLSGESAVDEAPVTGESVPVRKGPDSTVCAGTVNSDAVLRVRVTAAAADNTIARVVRLVEEAQEKKAPTERFIDRFSKYYTPGVVVFAALVAIIPPLAMGGAWDEWIYKGLAILLIGCPCALVISTPAAIAASLSSGARRGLLMKGGAVLENLGKMTAVAFDKTGTLTEGKPKVTDIDGFGLPAGEVLRLAAALETGSSHPLAKAILGRAEADGIVVPEATGSKAIGGKGVSGTVDGTEIFLGSPQAVGERVPLNAEQSARITALNDEGKTVSLLLAGGKLAGALAMRDEPRPDARVGLQALADRGIKTVMLTGDNARTAAAIGKQLGIEVRAELLPEDKQRIVGELKSQGFAVAKVGDGINDAPALAAADVGIAMGGGTDVALETADAAVLHGRVGDIAAMIALSKRTMSNIGQNITIALGLKAVFLVTTVIGITGLWPAILADTGATVLVTMNALRLLGAAKPGAA
;
A
#
# COMPACT_ATOMS: atom_id res chain seq x y z
N MET A 1 -4.83 -36.01 3.09
CA MET A 1 -3.61 -35.17 3.19
C MET A 1 -3.64 -34.18 2.04
N ALA A 2 -3.91 -32.91 2.29
CA ALA A 2 -3.82 -31.87 1.26
C ALA A 2 -2.33 -31.62 0.96
N GLN A 3 -1.91 -31.78 -0.29
CA GLN A 3 -0.55 -31.40 -0.71
C GLN A 3 -0.39 -29.90 -0.46
N ALA A 4 0.71 -29.51 0.20
CA ALA A 4 1.00 -28.10 0.45
C ALA A 4 1.15 -27.37 -0.89
N SER A 5 0.32 -26.34 -1.12
CA SER A 5 0.38 -25.50 -2.32
C SER A 5 1.79 -24.92 -2.45
N GLN A 6 2.47 -25.20 -3.56
CA GLN A 6 3.80 -24.64 -3.83
C GLN A 6 3.66 -23.29 -4.54
N GLN A 7 4.60 -22.39 -4.27
CA GLN A 7 4.59 -21.04 -4.82
C GLN A 7 5.87 -20.80 -5.61
N MET A 8 5.72 -20.45 -6.89
CA MET A 8 6.83 -20.04 -7.76
C MET A 8 6.71 -18.55 -8.05
N ARG A 9 7.80 -17.81 -7.87
CA ARG A 9 7.88 -16.39 -8.21
C ARG A 9 8.78 -16.21 -9.42
N TYR A 10 8.29 -15.48 -10.40
CA TYR A 10 8.98 -15.13 -11.63
C TYR A 10 9.13 -13.62 -11.70
N ARG A 11 10.25 -13.16 -12.23
CA ARG A 11 10.41 -11.82 -12.77
C ARG A 11 10.01 -11.87 -14.23
N VAL A 12 9.14 -10.95 -14.61
CA VAL A 12 8.62 -10.83 -15.96
C VAL A 12 9.12 -9.52 -16.54
N ASP A 13 10.14 -9.61 -17.37
CA ASP A 13 10.70 -8.43 -18.01
C ASP A 13 9.75 -7.94 -19.11
N GLY A 14 9.53 -6.62 -19.10
CA GLY A 14 8.57 -5.98 -19.99
C GLY A 14 7.13 -6.10 -19.52
N MET A 15 6.85 -6.10 -18.22
CA MET A 15 5.49 -5.97 -17.73
C MET A 15 5.32 -4.57 -17.14
N ASP A 16 4.64 -3.66 -17.87
CA ASP A 16 4.63 -2.25 -17.48
C ASP A 16 3.27 -1.55 -17.53
N CYS A 17 2.17 -2.31 -17.49
CA CYS A 17 0.84 -1.78 -17.16
C CYS A 17 -0.09 -2.86 -16.57
N ALA A 18 -1.18 -2.42 -15.92
CA ALA A 18 -2.21 -3.28 -15.33
C ALA A 18 -2.78 -4.30 -16.32
N SER A 19 -2.77 -3.94 -17.59
CA SER A 19 -3.31 -4.72 -18.67
C SER A 19 -2.39 -5.91 -19.03
N CYS A 20 -1.07 -5.70 -19.06
CA CYS A 20 -0.10 -6.79 -19.19
C CYS A 20 -0.21 -7.82 -18.07
N ALA A 21 -0.38 -7.35 -16.84
CA ALA A 21 -0.61 -8.24 -15.71
C ALA A 21 -1.86 -9.09 -15.92
N ALA A 22 -2.97 -8.49 -16.35
CA ALA A 22 -4.20 -9.22 -16.61
C ALA A 22 -4.10 -10.22 -17.77
N LYS A 23 -3.35 -9.92 -18.86
CA LYS A 23 -3.09 -10.88 -19.96
C LYS A 23 -2.29 -12.09 -19.46
N ILE A 24 -1.26 -11.83 -18.67
CA ILE A 24 -0.41 -12.87 -18.08
C ILE A 24 -1.23 -13.70 -17.08
N ASP A 25 -1.95 -13.04 -16.18
CA ASP A 25 -2.85 -13.66 -15.20
C ASP A 25 -3.87 -14.57 -15.89
N THR A 26 -4.62 -14.06 -16.87
CA THR A 26 -5.63 -14.82 -17.61
C THR A 26 -5.02 -16.01 -18.36
N ALA A 27 -3.86 -15.81 -18.99
CA ALA A 27 -3.21 -16.87 -19.76
C ALA A 27 -2.66 -17.98 -18.88
N VAL A 28 -2.12 -17.64 -17.71
CA VAL A 28 -1.51 -18.58 -16.76
C VAL A 28 -2.57 -19.28 -15.91
N ARG A 29 -3.62 -18.58 -15.45
CA ARG A 29 -4.76 -19.18 -14.71
C ARG A 29 -5.48 -20.28 -15.50
N ARG A 30 -5.43 -20.24 -16.82
CA ARG A 30 -6.05 -21.25 -17.70
C ARG A 30 -5.19 -22.50 -17.91
N LEU A 31 -3.98 -22.55 -17.37
CA LEU A 31 -3.14 -23.75 -17.38
C LEU A 31 -3.66 -24.76 -16.34
N LYS A 32 -3.73 -26.04 -16.73
CA LYS A 32 -4.07 -27.12 -15.79
C LYS A 32 -3.00 -27.24 -14.72
N GLY A 33 -3.40 -27.27 -13.44
CA GLY A 33 -2.50 -27.37 -12.28
C GLY A 33 -2.15 -26.03 -11.62
N VAL A 34 -2.61 -24.90 -12.18
CA VAL A 34 -2.53 -23.58 -11.54
C VAL A 34 -3.75 -23.38 -10.65
N GLU A 35 -3.52 -23.09 -9.37
CA GLU A 35 -4.57 -22.79 -8.39
C GLU A 35 -4.85 -21.28 -8.34
N ASP A 36 -3.80 -20.47 -8.32
CA ASP A 36 -3.90 -19.02 -8.24
C ASP A 36 -2.70 -18.34 -8.91
N VAL A 37 -2.91 -17.12 -9.41
CA VAL A 37 -1.87 -16.30 -10.03
C VAL A 37 -2.00 -14.88 -9.49
N SER A 38 -0.92 -14.34 -8.95
CA SER A 38 -0.85 -12.92 -8.61
C SER A 38 0.22 -12.27 -9.47
N VAL A 39 -0.14 -11.19 -10.16
CA VAL A 39 0.76 -10.50 -11.07
C VAL A 39 0.97 -9.07 -10.62
N SER A 40 2.22 -8.75 -10.30
CA SER A 40 2.67 -7.45 -9.87
C SER A 40 3.36 -6.72 -11.01
N VAL A 41 2.64 -5.80 -11.65
CA VAL A 41 3.19 -4.93 -12.70
C VAL A 41 4.31 -4.03 -12.17
N THR A 42 4.20 -3.66 -10.90
CA THR A 42 5.05 -2.66 -10.25
C THR A 42 6.37 -3.27 -9.84
N ALA A 43 6.35 -4.46 -9.25
CA ALA A 43 7.54 -5.25 -9.01
C ALA A 43 8.10 -5.91 -10.29
N GLY A 44 7.33 -5.93 -11.39
CA GLY A 44 7.66 -6.69 -12.58
C GLY A 44 7.76 -8.19 -12.28
N THR A 45 6.88 -8.70 -11.40
CA THR A 45 6.90 -10.10 -10.95
C THR A 45 5.54 -10.76 -11.11
N MET A 46 5.54 -12.07 -11.31
CA MET A 46 4.37 -12.94 -11.31
C MET A 46 4.59 -14.06 -10.31
N THR A 47 3.62 -14.29 -9.44
CA THR A 47 3.63 -15.34 -8.44
C THR A 47 2.53 -16.34 -8.77
N VAL A 48 2.89 -17.62 -8.91
CA VAL A 48 1.96 -18.70 -9.28
C VAL A 48 1.89 -19.69 -8.14
N LYS A 49 0.67 -19.93 -7.62
CA LYS A 49 0.37 -21.05 -6.73
C LYS A 49 -0.09 -22.23 -7.55
N HIS A 50 0.48 -23.40 -7.27
CA HIS A 50 0.22 -24.60 -8.05
C HIS A 50 0.29 -25.89 -7.23
N ASP A 51 -0.26 -26.95 -7.82
CA ASP A 51 -0.39 -28.30 -7.26
C ASP A 51 0.92 -29.10 -7.12
N GLY A 52 2.08 -28.48 -7.37
CA GLY A 52 3.39 -29.15 -7.33
C GLY A 52 3.77 -29.98 -8.57
N SER A 53 3.01 -29.93 -9.67
CA SER A 53 3.37 -30.67 -10.89
C SER A 53 4.60 -30.09 -11.61
N GLY A 54 5.66 -30.90 -11.80
CA GLY A 54 6.92 -30.48 -12.44
C GLY A 54 6.80 -30.07 -13.92
N ALA A 55 5.69 -30.41 -14.59
CA ALA A 55 5.43 -30.04 -15.99
C ALA A 55 4.90 -28.60 -16.17
N LEU A 56 4.63 -27.87 -15.07
CA LEU A 56 3.97 -26.58 -15.12
C LEU A 56 4.91 -25.42 -15.48
N ALA A 57 6.15 -25.42 -14.98
CA ALA A 57 7.10 -24.33 -15.21
C ALA A 57 7.42 -24.10 -16.71
N PRO A 58 7.70 -25.14 -17.54
CA PRO A 58 7.92 -24.95 -18.98
C PRO A 58 6.65 -24.49 -19.72
N ALA A 59 5.46 -24.90 -19.26
CA ALA A 59 4.19 -24.50 -19.84
C ALA A 59 3.88 -23.02 -19.56
N ILE A 60 4.18 -22.55 -18.34
CA ILE A 60 4.09 -21.14 -17.94
C ILE A 60 5.06 -20.31 -18.80
N GLU A 61 6.33 -20.72 -18.87
CA GLU A 61 7.34 -20.01 -19.67
C GLU A 61 6.94 -19.90 -21.14
N LYS A 62 6.50 -20.99 -21.76
CA LYS A 62 6.05 -21.00 -23.16
C LYS A 62 4.83 -20.11 -23.38
N ARG A 63 3.85 -20.12 -22.46
CA ARG A 63 2.65 -19.28 -22.56
C ARG A 63 2.99 -17.81 -22.47
N VAL A 64 3.80 -17.43 -21.49
CA VAL A 64 4.10 -16.01 -21.24
C VAL A 64 5.11 -15.47 -22.27
N THR A 65 6.06 -16.29 -22.74
CA THR A 65 6.93 -15.95 -23.88
C THR A 65 6.15 -15.84 -25.19
N GLY A 66 5.14 -16.69 -25.40
CA GLY A 66 4.23 -16.60 -26.55
C GLY A 66 3.39 -15.32 -26.55
N LEU A 67 3.21 -14.68 -25.40
CA LEU A 67 2.59 -13.36 -25.28
C LEU A 67 3.58 -12.19 -25.48
N GLY A 68 4.88 -12.48 -25.66
CA GLY A 68 5.93 -11.49 -25.91
C GLY A 68 6.81 -11.13 -24.70
N TYR A 69 6.59 -11.73 -23.52
CA TYR A 69 7.32 -11.37 -22.30
C TYR A 69 8.47 -12.33 -22.01
N LYS A 70 9.55 -11.84 -21.38
CA LYS A 70 10.65 -12.70 -20.92
C LYS A 70 10.45 -13.06 -19.45
N LEU A 71 10.68 -14.33 -19.10
CA LEU A 71 10.60 -14.80 -17.72
C LEU A 71 11.97 -15.18 -17.17
N ALA A 72 12.20 -14.83 -15.91
CA ALA A 72 13.29 -15.36 -15.10
C ALA A 72 12.73 -15.84 -13.75
N LEU A 73 13.11 -17.02 -13.29
CA LEU A 73 12.70 -17.51 -11.97
C LEU A 73 13.42 -16.70 -10.88
N VAL A 74 12.69 -16.26 -9.85
CA VAL A 74 13.25 -15.60 -8.67
C VAL A 74 13.47 -16.67 -7.60
N PRO A 75 14.70 -16.88 -7.11
CA PRO A 75 14.96 -17.81 -6.02
C PRO A 75 14.14 -17.41 -4.78
N ALA A 76 13.49 -18.36 -4.11
CA ALA A 76 12.81 -18.09 -2.86
C ALA A 76 13.84 -17.62 -1.81
N SER A 77 13.67 -16.42 -1.26
CA SER A 77 14.41 -16.01 -0.06
C SER A 77 13.84 -16.79 1.11
N SER A 78 14.63 -17.67 1.72
CA SER A 78 14.25 -18.35 2.96
C SER A 78 13.89 -17.31 4.03
N PRO A 79 12.78 -17.47 4.77
CA PRO A 79 12.60 -16.76 6.02
C PRO A 79 13.80 -17.08 6.92
N ALA A 80 14.38 -16.05 7.56
CA ALA A 80 15.36 -16.27 8.60
C ALA A 80 14.77 -17.23 9.65
N PRO A 81 15.54 -18.20 10.16
CA PRO A 81 15.05 -19.08 11.19
C PRO A 81 14.67 -18.23 12.40
N VAL A 82 13.39 -18.32 12.79
CA VAL A 82 12.93 -17.87 14.10
C VAL A 82 13.81 -18.58 15.12
N ALA A 83 14.56 -17.80 15.90
CA ALA A 83 15.35 -18.35 17.00
C ALA A 83 14.39 -19.13 17.89
N ALA A 84 14.58 -20.45 17.95
CA ALA A 84 13.84 -21.30 18.86
C ALA A 84 14.11 -20.84 20.29
N ASP A 85 13.02 -20.61 21.03
CA ASP A 85 13.06 -20.44 22.48
C ASP A 85 13.90 -21.57 23.08
N LYS A 86 14.95 -21.18 23.79
CA LYS A 86 15.62 -22.08 24.72
C LYS A 86 14.73 -22.15 25.96
N ASP A 87 13.93 -23.21 26.03
CA ASP A 87 13.36 -23.65 27.30
C ASP A 87 14.51 -24.05 28.24
N ASP A 88 14.90 -23.13 29.12
CA ASP A 88 15.73 -23.41 30.28
C ASP A 88 14.89 -24.22 31.28
N ALA A 89 15.04 -25.54 31.20
CA ALA A 89 14.57 -26.48 32.21
C ALA A 89 15.39 -26.32 33.50
N CYS A 90 14.85 -25.57 34.46
CA CYS A 90 15.31 -25.62 35.85
C CYS A 90 14.50 -26.67 36.61
N GLY A 91 15.18 -27.74 37.02
CA GLY A 91 14.60 -28.84 37.77
C GLY A 91 14.33 -28.51 39.24
N CYS A 92 13.23 -29.04 39.75
CA CYS A 92 13.01 -29.38 41.16
C CYS A 92 12.17 -30.67 41.19
N GLY A 93 12.68 -31.72 41.84
CA GLY A 93 12.01 -33.01 41.98
C GLY A 93 10.95 -33.03 43.08
N HIS A 94 10.10 -34.08 43.07
CA HIS A 94 9.73 -34.92 44.21
C HIS A 94 8.76 -36.04 43.77
N ASP A 95 9.22 -37.27 43.91
CA ASP A 95 8.60 -38.47 44.53
C ASP A 95 7.26 -39.10 44.07
N HIS A 96 7.44 -40.33 43.53
CA HIS A 96 6.84 -41.64 43.88
C HIS A 96 5.39 -42.06 43.52
N HIS A 97 5.33 -43.23 42.84
CA HIS A 97 4.48 -44.45 42.99
C HIS A 97 3.87 -44.97 41.66
N THR A 98 4.45 -46.00 41.00
CA THR A 98 4.11 -47.46 41.00
C THR A 98 2.66 -47.77 40.51
N HIS A 99 2.33 -48.65 39.55
CA HIS A 99 2.78 -50.00 39.12
C HIS A 99 2.45 -50.21 37.61
N GLY A 100 3.20 -50.98 36.81
CA GLY A 100 3.05 -52.44 36.56
C GLY A 100 2.11 -52.67 35.35
N GLU A 101 2.32 -53.48 34.32
CA GLU A 101 3.17 -54.62 33.92
C GLU A 101 3.12 -54.61 32.36
N GLY A 102 3.97 -55.23 31.52
CA GLY A 102 5.09 -56.16 31.62
C GLY A 102 5.39 -56.65 30.19
N ASP A 103 6.69 -56.80 29.86
CA ASP A 103 7.33 -57.90 29.11
C ASP A 103 6.90 -58.27 27.67
N HIS A 104 7.75 -58.68 26.72
CA HIS A 104 9.17 -59.04 26.57
C HIS A 104 9.41 -59.07 25.04
N ASP A 105 10.44 -58.47 24.44
CA ASP A 105 11.83 -58.93 24.23
C ASP A 105 12.12 -59.87 23.04
N HIS A 106 13.34 -59.69 22.51
CA HIS A 106 14.12 -60.45 21.49
C HIS A 106 13.97 -60.00 20.03
N ALA A 107 14.93 -59.27 19.43
CA ALA A 107 16.35 -59.55 19.14
C ALA A 107 16.57 -60.50 17.95
N GLY A 108 17.32 -60.02 16.95
CA GLY A 108 18.31 -60.85 16.27
C GLY A 108 18.14 -61.07 14.76
N HIS A 109 19.10 -60.50 14.03
CA HIS A 109 19.81 -61.04 12.87
C HIS A 109 19.47 -60.59 11.45
N ASP A 110 20.46 -59.89 10.91
CA ASP A 110 20.92 -59.79 9.52
C ASP A 110 20.70 -61.04 8.66
N HIS A 111 20.42 -60.85 7.36
CA HIS A 111 21.46 -60.91 6.32
C HIS A 111 20.88 -60.60 4.93
N ASP A 112 21.76 -59.99 4.13
CA ASP A 112 21.74 -59.79 2.69
C ASP A 112 21.06 -60.89 1.86
N HIS A 113 20.47 -60.52 0.72
CA HIS A 113 21.09 -60.82 -0.58
C HIS A 113 20.43 -60.06 -1.73
N ALA A 114 21.32 -59.59 -2.61
CA ALA A 114 21.08 -58.89 -3.84
C ALA A 114 20.39 -59.74 -4.92
N GLY A 115 19.64 -59.05 -5.78
CA GLY A 115 19.51 -59.36 -7.20
C GLY A 115 18.55 -60.48 -7.57
N HIS A 116 17.49 -60.16 -8.30
CA HIS A 116 17.47 -60.33 -9.76
C HIS A 116 16.15 -59.81 -10.35
N ASN A 117 16.30 -59.04 -11.42
CA ASN A 117 15.26 -58.65 -12.38
C ASN A 117 14.45 -59.86 -12.87
N HIS A 118 13.14 -59.66 -13.09
CA HIS A 118 12.54 -60.07 -14.36
C HIS A 118 11.48 -59.06 -14.81
N ALA A 119 11.59 -58.73 -16.09
CA ALA A 119 10.74 -57.85 -16.85
C ALA A 119 9.40 -58.51 -17.18
N GLY A 120 8.38 -57.65 -17.28
CA GLY A 120 7.33 -57.71 -18.30
C GLY A 120 6.23 -58.73 -18.08
N HIS A 121 5.04 -58.26 -17.69
CA HIS A 121 3.80 -58.70 -18.31
C HIS A 121 2.80 -57.54 -18.37
N ASP A 122 2.45 -57.20 -19.60
CA ASP A 122 1.38 -56.33 -20.03
C ASP A 122 0.04 -57.05 -19.87
N HIS A 123 -0.98 -56.40 -19.31
CA HIS A 123 -2.40 -56.66 -19.61
C HIS A 123 -3.27 -55.45 -19.27
N SER A 124 -3.58 -54.70 -20.32
CA SER A 124 -4.91 -54.18 -20.67
C SER A 124 -6.08 -54.43 -19.71
N GLY A 125 -6.69 -53.33 -19.26
CA GLY A 125 -8.10 -53.03 -19.53
C GLY A 125 -9.16 -53.63 -18.61
N HIS A 126 -9.73 -52.79 -17.74
CA HIS A 126 -11.15 -52.88 -17.38
C HIS A 126 -11.76 -51.49 -17.15
N THR A 127 -12.71 -51.12 -18.03
CA THR A 127 -13.79 -50.14 -17.83
C THR A 127 -15.01 -50.91 -17.29
N HIS A 128 -15.80 -50.46 -16.30
CA HIS A 128 -16.88 -49.46 -16.24
C HIS A 128 -17.39 -49.57 -14.77
N GLY A 129 -17.88 -48.58 -14.02
CA GLY A 129 -18.86 -47.54 -14.32
C GLY A 129 -20.17 -47.79 -13.54
N ALA A 130 -20.47 -47.01 -12.49
CA ALA A 130 -21.81 -46.70 -11.97
C ALA A 130 -21.68 -45.63 -10.85
N ARG A 131 -22.09 -44.36 -10.95
CA ARG A 131 -23.37 -43.64 -11.15
C ARG A 131 -24.01 -43.11 -9.83
N LYS A 132 -24.12 -41.76 -9.79
CA LYS A 132 -25.16 -40.88 -9.17
C LYS A 132 -25.14 -40.54 -7.66
N THR A 133 -24.98 -39.25 -7.36
CA THR A 133 -25.94 -38.28 -6.70
C THR A 133 -25.30 -36.87 -6.66
N THR A 134 -25.78 -35.84 -7.42
CA THR A 134 -26.61 -34.67 -7.02
C THR A 134 -26.24 -34.08 -5.63
N ALA A 135 -25.86 -32.82 -5.42
CA ALA A 135 -26.38 -31.52 -5.94
C ALA A 135 -25.37 -30.34 -5.66
N PRO A 136 -25.69 -29.05 -5.90
CA PRO A 136 -24.83 -28.08 -6.59
C PRO A 136 -23.87 -27.30 -5.66
N VAL A 137 -22.63 -27.08 -6.11
CA VAL A 137 -21.79 -26.00 -5.59
C VAL A 137 -21.75 -24.92 -6.66
N ALA A 138 -22.13 -23.71 -6.24
CA ALA A 138 -22.21 -22.51 -7.04
C ALA A 138 -21.00 -22.37 -7.97
N ALA A 139 -21.29 -22.26 -9.28
CA ALA A 139 -20.33 -21.76 -10.24
C ALA A 139 -19.98 -20.33 -9.83
N ALA A 140 -18.84 -20.17 -9.18
CA ALA A 140 -18.19 -18.87 -9.07
C ALA A 140 -17.85 -18.44 -10.50
N SER A 141 -18.66 -17.52 -11.02
CA SER A 141 -18.40 -16.80 -12.24
C SER A 141 -17.05 -16.10 -12.10
N VAL A 142 -16.02 -16.69 -12.72
CA VAL A 142 -14.71 -16.07 -12.85
C VAL A 142 -14.89 -14.91 -13.82
N ASP A 143 -15.15 -13.73 -13.26
CA ASP A 143 -15.22 -12.46 -13.99
C ASP A 143 -13.81 -12.11 -14.48
N VAL A 144 -13.54 -12.49 -15.72
CA VAL A 144 -12.36 -12.09 -16.48
C VAL A 144 -12.76 -10.89 -17.34
N GLU A 145 -12.22 -9.70 -17.07
CA GLU A 145 -11.93 -8.71 -18.12
C GLU A 145 -11.17 -7.48 -17.61
N GLY A 146 -10.05 -7.22 -18.29
CA GLY A 146 -9.15 -6.09 -18.11
C GLY A 146 -7.93 -6.30 -19.01
N LEU A 147 -8.16 -6.56 -20.30
CA LEU A 147 -7.18 -7.20 -21.19
C LEU A 147 -6.75 -6.28 -22.35
N HIS A 148 -6.08 -5.18 -22.00
CA HIS A 148 -5.03 -4.61 -22.87
C HIS A 148 -3.71 -5.27 -22.48
N GLY A 149 -2.64 -5.18 -23.23
CA GLY A 149 -1.41 -5.84 -22.76
C GLY A 149 -0.40 -5.79 -23.86
N HIS A 150 0.56 -4.93 -23.60
CA HIS A 150 1.42 -4.34 -24.58
C HIS A 150 2.73 -5.12 -24.59
N ASP A 151 3.43 -5.01 -25.70
CA ASP A 151 4.74 -5.62 -25.90
C ASP A 151 5.81 -4.62 -25.46
N HIS A 152 6.82 -5.09 -24.72
CA HIS A 152 7.60 -4.25 -23.82
C HIS A 152 9.09 -4.60 -23.82
N GLY A 153 9.91 -3.56 -24.01
CA GLY A 153 11.35 -3.53 -23.78
C GLY A 153 11.69 -2.47 -22.73
N PRO A 154 12.93 -2.47 -22.20
CA PRO A 154 13.25 -2.00 -20.85
C PRO A 154 12.93 -0.52 -20.61
N SER A 155 12.34 -0.24 -19.44
CA SER A 155 11.95 1.09 -18.92
C SER A 155 13.08 1.82 -18.16
N THR A 156 14.33 1.37 -18.30
CA THR A 156 15.51 2.06 -17.75
C THR A 156 16.30 2.67 -18.90
N GLY A 157 15.86 3.85 -19.36
CA GLY A 157 16.55 4.59 -20.40
C GLY A 157 15.64 5.55 -21.16
N PRO A 158 16.19 6.25 -22.17
CA PRO A 158 15.40 7.18 -22.95
C PRO A 158 14.32 6.50 -23.79
N TRP A 159 13.13 7.11 -23.88
CA TRP A 159 11.93 6.53 -24.51
C TRP A 159 12.14 6.05 -25.95
N TRP A 160 13.00 6.73 -26.72
CA TRP A 160 13.30 6.41 -28.12
C TRP A 160 14.07 5.09 -28.31
N LYS A 161 14.71 4.57 -27.26
CA LYS A 161 15.39 3.27 -27.30
C LYS A 161 14.47 2.09 -27.03
N SER A 162 13.27 2.34 -26.50
CA SER A 162 12.27 1.29 -26.24
C SER A 162 11.78 0.66 -27.56
N GLY A 163 11.28 -0.59 -27.49
CA GLY A 163 10.70 -1.27 -28.65
C GLY A 163 9.56 -0.47 -29.29
N LYS A 164 8.67 0.08 -28.46
CA LYS A 164 7.56 0.97 -28.90
C LYS A 164 8.07 2.26 -29.53
N GLY A 165 9.10 2.88 -28.95
CA GLY A 165 9.73 4.09 -29.49
C GLY A 165 10.29 3.85 -30.89
N LYS A 166 11.04 2.76 -31.07
CA LYS A 166 11.58 2.37 -32.38
C LYS A 166 10.48 2.10 -33.40
N LEU A 167 9.43 1.38 -33.02
CA LEU A 167 8.30 1.07 -33.89
C LEU A 167 7.54 2.34 -34.32
N THR A 168 7.29 3.25 -33.38
CA THR A 168 6.59 4.52 -33.64
C THR A 168 7.41 5.40 -34.57
N ILE A 169 8.73 5.49 -34.35
CA ILE A 169 9.66 6.22 -35.22
C ILE A 169 9.68 5.59 -36.62
N ALA A 170 9.75 4.25 -36.70
CA ALA A 170 9.74 3.54 -37.98
C ALA A 170 8.43 3.75 -38.75
N ALA A 171 7.28 3.66 -38.09
CA ALA A 171 5.98 3.91 -38.70
C ALA A 171 5.82 5.38 -39.15
N GLY A 172 6.28 6.34 -38.34
CA GLY A 172 6.28 7.75 -38.71
C GLY A 172 7.20 8.04 -39.90
N ALA A 173 8.41 7.50 -39.90
CA ALA A 173 9.33 7.61 -41.03
C ALA A 173 8.73 6.98 -42.30
N ALA A 174 8.12 5.80 -42.19
CA ALA A 174 7.43 5.16 -43.31
C ALA A 174 6.28 6.01 -43.85
N LEU A 175 5.49 6.65 -42.98
CA LEU A 175 4.42 7.56 -43.37
C LEU A 175 4.95 8.80 -44.10
N VAL A 176 5.99 9.46 -43.57
CA VAL A 176 6.60 10.63 -44.22
C VAL A 176 7.18 10.26 -45.59
N VAL A 177 7.87 9.13 -45.69
CA VAL A 177 8.38 8.61 -46.95
C VAL A 177 7.23 8.32 -47.92
N ALA A 178 6.13 7.74 -47.44
CA ALA A 178 4.96 7.49 -48.26
C ALA A 178 4.35 8.77 -48.84
N TYR A 179 4.21 9.83 -48.04
CA TYR A 179 3.76 11.13 -48.54
C TYR A 179 4.73 11.73 -49.56
N GLY A 180 6.04 11.62 -49.34
CA GLY A 180 7.06 12.12 -50.26
C GLY A 180 7.03 11.40 -51.61
N ILE A 181 6.97 10.06 -51.61
CA ILE A 181 6.94 9.24 -52.82
C ILE A 181 5.57 9.32 -53.52
N GLY A 182 4.47 9.36 -52.76
CA GLY A 182 3.11 9.49 -53.30
C GLY A 182 2.93 10.77 -54.13
N LYS A 183 3.59 11.87 -53.76
CA LYS A 183 3.63 13.09 -54.57
C LYS A 183 4.48 12.99 -55.84
N LEU A 184 5.48 12.09 -55.86
CA LEU A 184 6.36 11.88 -57.01
C LEU A 184 5.79 10.86 -58.00
N VAL A 185 5.02 9.87 -57.53
CA VAL A 185 4.45 8.81 -58.37
C VAL A 185 2.97 8.54 -58.01
N PRO A 186 2.04 9.39 -58.49
CA PRO A 186 0.62 9.34 -58.10
C PRO A 186 -0.08 8.01 -58.42
N GLY A 187 0.38 7.27 -59.44
CA GLY A 187 -0.23 6.00 -59.85
C GLY A 187 -0.07 4.84 -58.86
N TYR A 188 0.80 4.95 -57.86
CA TYR A 188 1.07 3.88 -56.88
C TYR A 188 0.75 4.28 -55.43
N GLU A 189 0.05 5.38 -55.22
CA GLU A 189 -0.23 5.97 -53.91
C GLU A 189 -0.84 4.95 -52.92
N THR A 190 -1.86 4.21 -53.36
CA THR A 190 -2.52 3.17 -52.55
C THR A 190 -1.57 2.08 -52.05
N TRP A 191 -0.65 1.62 -52.92
CA TRP A 191 0.31 0.58 -52.56
C TRP A 191 1.40 1.12 -51.62
N ILE A 192 1.86 2.34 -51.86
CA ILE A 192 2.88 3.01 -51.05
C ILE A 192 2.36 3.20 -49.61
N PHE A 193 1.14 3.73 -49.45
CA PHE A 193 0.52 3.90 -48.13
C PHE A 193 0.19 2.57 -47.45
N THR A 194 -0.20 1.55 -48.22
CA THR A 194 -0.43 0.20 -47.67
C THR A 194 0.86 -0.39 -47.08
N VAL A 195 1.99 -0.27 -47.78
CA VAL A 195 3.29 -0.74 -47.28
C VAL A 195 3.70 0.02 -46.03
N ALA A 196 3.52 1.35 -46.01
CA ALA A 196 3.82 2.17 -44.84
C ALA A 196 2.94 1.79 -43.63
N MET A 197 1.65 1.55 -43.85
CA MET A 197 0.71 1.09 -42.82
C MET A 197 1.15 -0.27 -42.24
N LEU A 198 1.59 -1.22 -43.08
CA LEU A 198 1.99 -2.56 -42.65
C LEU A 198 3.16 -2.56 -41.65
N VAL A 199 4.06 -1.57 -41.72
CA VAL A 199 5.16 -1.40 -40.75
C VAL A 199 4.62 -1.31 -39.32
N GLY A 200 3.55 -0.54 -39.11
CA GLY A 200 2.89 -0.41 -37.82
C GLY A 200 1.84 -1.50 -37.55
N LEU A 201 1.09 -1.91 -38.57
CA LEU A 201 -0.05 -2.81 -38.42
C LEU A 201 0.33 -4.26 -38.14
N LEU A 202 1.42 -4.78 -38.73
CA LEU A 202 1.79 -6.19 -38.58
C LEU A 202 2.04 -6.60 -37.11
N PRO A 203 2.80 -5.85 -36.30
CA PRO A 203 2.91 -6.12 -34.87
C PRO A 203 1.55 -6.06 -34.15
N ILE A 204 0.71 -5.07 -34.46
CA ILE A 204 -0.60 -4.88 -33.84
C ILE A 204 -1.52 -6.08 -34.13
N ALA A 205 -1.60 -6.49 -35.40
CA ALA A 205 -2.41 -7.62 -35.85
C ALA A 205 -1.97 -8.95 -35.22
N ARG A 206 -0.65 -9.16 -35.06
CA ARG A 206 -0.12 -10.34 -34.34
C ARG A 206 -0.59 -10.36 -32.89
N ARG A 207 -0.54 -9.22 -32.19
CA ARG A 207 -1.04 -9.09 -30.81
C ARG A 207 -2.54 -9.34 -30.73
N ALA A 208 -3.32 -8.76 -31.63
CA ALA A 208 -4.77 -8.95 -31.72
C ALA A 208 -5.15 -10.43 -31.86
N PHE A 209 -4.48 -11.14 -32.78
CA PHE A 209 -4.74 -12.55 -33.03
C PHE A 209 -4.39 -13.44 -31.83
N MET A 210 -3.26 -13.16 -31.17
CA MET A 210 -2.87 -13.88 -29.95
C MET A 210 -3.86 -13.64 -28.81
N ALA A 211 -4.29 -12.39 -28.61
CA ALA A 211 -5.31 -12.04 -27.62
C ALA A 211 -6.64 -12.77 -27.90
N ALA A 212 -7.07 -12.83 -29.16
CA ALA A 212 -8.28 -13.56 -29.55
C ALA A 212 -8.16 -15.07 -29.25
N ARG A 213 -7.01 -15.69 -29.54
CA ARG A 213 -6.76 -17.12 -29.22
C ARG A 213 -6.72 -17.41 -27.72
N VAL A 214 -6.37 -16.42 -26.90
CA VAL A 214 -6.36 -16.51 -25.45
C VAL A 214 -7.73 -16.12 -24.86
N GLY A 215 -8.77 -15.99 -25.69
CA GLY A 215 -10.17 -15.82 -25.27
C GLY A 215 -10.61 -14.38 -25.06
N THR A 216 -9.88 -13.41 -25.62
CA THR A 216 -10.28 -12.00 -25.67
C THR A 216 -10.36 -11.51 -27.12
N PRO A 217 -11.44 -11.85 -27.84
CA PRO A 217 -11.57 -11.52 -29.26
C PRO A 217 -11.80 -10.01 -29.50
N PHE A 218 -12.38 -9.29 -28.55
CA PHE A 218 -12.73 -7.86 -28.69
C PHE A 218 -11.66 -6.94 -28.08
N SER A 219 -10.40 -7.10 -28.51
CA SER A 219 -9.30 -6.21 -28.09
C SER A 219 -9.23 -4.95 -28.96
N ILE A 220 -8.69 -3.84 -28.44
CA ILE A 220 -8.50 -2.60 -29.22
C ILE A 220 -7.60 -2.88 -30.43
N GLU A 221 -6.59 -3.71 -30.27
CA GLU A 221 -5.72 -4.16 -31.36
C GLU A 221 -6.51 -4.90 -32.44
N MET A 222 -7.53 -5.67 -32.06
CA MET A 222 -8.45 -6.30 -33.01
C MET A 222 -9.33 -5.28 -33.71
N LEU A 223 -9.94 -4.34 -32.98
CA LEU A 223 -10.73 -3.26 -33.56
C LEU A 223 -9.89 -2.45 -34.56
N MET A 224 -8.66 -2.11 -34.20
CA MET A 224 -7.72 -1.42 -35.08
C MET A 224 -7.31 -2.24 -36.29
N THR A 225 -7.13 -3.55 -36.13
CA THR A 225 -6.80 -4.44 -37.26
C THR A 225 -7.96 -4.52 -38.23
N ILE A 226 -9.19 -4.67 -37.74
CA ILE A 226 -10.41 -4.68 -38.55
C ILE A 226 -10.60 -3.35 -39.26
N ALA A 227 -10.44 -2.25 -38.53
CA ALA A 227 -10.50 -0.89 -39.04
C ALA A 227 -9.51 -0.64 -40.19
N ALA A 228 -8.23 -0.98 -39.97
CA ALA A 228 -7.18 -0.78 -40.96
C ALA A 228 -7.40 -1.64 -42.21
N ILE A 229 -7.81 -2.90 -42.06
CA ILE A 229 -8.14 -3.77 -43.19
C ILE A 229 -9.36 -3.24 -43.94
N GLY A 230 -10.42 -2.83 -43.22
CA GLY A 230 -11.61 -2.23 -43.82
C GLY A 230 -11.30 -0.96 -44.61
N ALA A 231 -10.42 -0.10 -44.06
CA ALA A 231 -9.98 1.12 -44.72
C ALA A 231 -9.17 0.84 -46.00
N VAL A 232 -8.35 -0.22 -46.04
CA VAL A 232 -7.68 -0.67 -47.27
C VAL A 232 -8.69 -1.13 -48.33
N ILE A 233 -9.73 -1.87 -47.93
CA ILE A 233 -10.75 -2.40 -48.86
C ILE A 233 -11.49 -1.27 -49.56
N ILE A 234 -11.80 -0.18 -48.86
CA ILE A 234 -12.50 1.00 -49.41
C ILE A 234 -11.56 2.03 -50.04
N GLY A 235 -10.26 1.74 -50.16
CA GLY A 235 -9.27 2.62 -50.77
C GLY A 235 -8.75 3.76 -49.86
N ALA A 236 -9.20 3.86 -48.61
CA ALA A 236 -8.79 4.88 -47.63
C ALA A 236 -7.42 4.57 -46.97
N THR A 237 -6.43 4.20 -47.77
CA THR A 237 -5.10 3.71 -47.31
C THR A 237 -4.24 4.81 -46.66
N GLU A 238 -4.33 6.05 -47.15
CA GLU A 238 -3.67 7.22 -46.54
C GLU A 238 -4.17 7.46 -45.11
N GLU A 239 -5.49 7.49 -44.94
CA GLU A 239 -6.11 7.64 -43.63
C GLU A 239 -5.72 6.48 -42.71
N ALA A 240 -5.81 5.23 -43.19
CA ALA A 240 -5.43 4.06 -42.41
C ALA A 240 -3.98 4.10 -41.90
N ALA A 241 -3.04 4.55 -42.74
CA ALA A 241 -1.63 4.70 -42.36
C ALA A 241 -1.44 5.78 -41.28
N ALA A 242 -2.10 6.93 -41.43
CA ALA A 242 -2.08 8.01 -40.44
C ALA A 242 -2.69 7.56 -39.09
N VAL A 243 -3.80 6.82 -39.16
CA VAL A 243 -4.46 6.26 -37.99
C VAL A 243 -3.57 5.29 -37.22
N VAL A 244 -2.94 4.33 -37.91
CA VAL A 244 -2.03 3.36 -37.28
C VAL A 244 -0.85 4.08 -36.62
N PHE A 245 -0.34 5.14 -37.25
CA PHE A 245 0.73 5.96 -36.68
C PHE A 245 0.28 6.73 -35.42
N LEU A 246 -0.87 7.40 -35.45
CA LEU A 246 -1.42 8.11 -34.29
C LEU A 246 -1.70 7.18 -33.11
N PHE A 247 -2.20 5.97 -33.40
CA PHE A 247 -2.40 4.93 -32.40
C PHE A 247 -1.07 4.52 -31.73
N LEU A 248 0.01 4.32 -32.52
CA LEU A 248 1.34 4.02 -31.97
C LEU A 248 1.90 5.15 -31.09
N ILE A 249 1.63 6.42 -31.44
CA ILE A 249 1.95 7.56 -30.58
C ILE A 249 1.20 7.45 -29.24
N GLY A 250 -0.10 7.15 -29.28
CA GLY A 250 -0.90 6.93 -28.08
C GLY A 250 -0.30 5.83 -27.17
N GLU A 251 0.03 4.67 -27.74
CA GLU A 251 0.66 3.55 -27.02
C GLU A 251 2.03 3.92 -26.42
N LEU A 252 2.81 4.74 -27.11
CA LEU A 252 4.11 5.22 -26.64
C LEU A 252 3.94 6.16 -25.44
N LEU A 253 3.03 7.12 -25.54
CA LEU A 253 2.77 8.12 -24.49
C LEU A 253 2.20 7.46 -23.23
N GLU A 254 1.35 6.46 -23.39
CA GLU A 254 0.86 5.62 -22.28
C GLU A 254 2.03 4.96 -21.53
N GLY A 255 2.95 4.30 -22.26
CA GLY A 255 4.12 3.66 -21.67
C GLY A 255 5.04 4.63 -20.93
N VAL A 256 5.24 5.83 -21.49
CA VAL A 256 6.03 6.89 -20.83
C VAL A 256 5.35 7.35 -19.53
N ALA A 257 4.02 7.51 -19.53
CA ALA A 257 3.29 7.94 -18.35
C ALA A 257 3.33 6.90 -17.22
N ALA A 258 3.08 5.63 -17.54
CA ALA A 258 3.18 4.52 -16.59
C ALA A 258 4.61 4.38 -16.04
N GLY A 259 5.61 4.49 -16.92
CA GLY A 259 7.02 4.50 -16.53
C GLY A 259 7.39 5.65 -15.60
N LYS A 260 6.86 6.86 -15.85
CA LYS A 260 7.11 8.04 -15.00
C LYS A 260 6.51 7.90 -13.61
N ALA A 261 5.31 7.31 -13.50
CA ALA A 261 4.71 7.00 -12.20
C ALA A 261 5.57 6.01 -11.40
N ARG A 262 6.11 4.95 -12.03
CA ARG A 262 7.01 3.99 -11.37
C ARG A 262 8.38 4.56 -11.02
N ALA A 263 8.96 5.35 -11.91
CA ALA A 263 10.26 5.98 -11.69
C ALA A 263 10.24 6.88 -10.44
N SER A 264 9.07 7.46 -10.11
CA SER A 264 8.88 8.21 -8.87
C SER A 264 9.10 7.35 -7.62
N ILE A 265 8.69 6.08 -7.62
CA ILE A 265 8.88 5.17 -6.47
C ILE A 265 10.33 4.69 -6.42
N GLN A 266 10.91 4.31 -7.57
CA GLN A 266 12.32 3.92 -7.64
C GLN A 266 13.28 5.06 -7.23
N SER A 267 12.84 6.32 -7.35
CA SER A 267 13.61 7.46 -6.85
C SER A 267 13.76 7.47 -5.33
N LEU A 268 12.83 6.89 -4.58
CA LEU A 268 12.94 6.72 -3.12
C LEU A 268 14.09 5.77 -2.76
N THR A 269 14.24 4.66 -3.49
CA THR A 269 15.35 3.71 -3.27
C THR A 269 16.72 4.35 -3.54
N LYS A 270 16.79 5.34 -4.44
CA LYS A 270 18.03 6.09 -4.70
C LYS A 270 18.43 7.05 -3.57
N LEU A 271 17.52 7.32 -2.62
CA LEU A 271 17.81 8.16 -1.46
C LEU A 271 18.66 7.41 -0.43
N VAL A 272 18.60 6.09 -0.37
CA VAL A 272 19.43 5.30 0.54
C VAL A 272 20.82 5.13 -0.08
N PRO A 273 21.89 5.59 0.59
CA PRO A 273 23.25 5.37 0.11
C PRO A 273 23.60 3.87 0.10
N LYS A 274 24.42 3.46 -0.88
CA LYS A 274 24.85 2.05 -1.02
C LYS A 274 25.94 1.66 -0.03
N THR A 275 26.64 2.63 0.53
CA THR A 275 27.72 2.43 1.49
C THR A 275 27.42 3.15 2.81
N ALA A 276 28.02 2.65 3.88
CA ALA A 276 27.91 3.17 5.23
C ALA A 276 29.27 3.16 5.90
N LEU A 277 29.53 4.14 6.75
CA LEU A 277 30.75 4.20 7.57
C LEU A 277 30.48 3.49 8.90
N LEU A 278 30.87 2.23 8.99
CA LEU A 278 30.73 1.41 10.17
C LEU A 278 31.90 1.65 11.12
N GLU A 279 31.59 1.89 12.40
CA GLU A 279 32.58 2.05 13.44
C GLU A 279 32.72 0.74 14.24
N ARG A 280 33.94 0.21 14.31
CA ARG A 280 34.33 -0.94 15.15
C ARG A 280 35.65 -0.65 15.85
N ASP A 281 35.70 -0.85 17.16
CA ASP A 281 36.91 -0.67 17.98
C ASP A 281 37.60 0.70 17.78
N GLY A 282 36.80 1.76 17.61
CA GLY A 282 37.29 3.13 17.38
C GLY A 282 37.86 3.39 15.98
N LYS A 283 37.76 2.43 15.06
CA LYS A 283 38.13 2.58 13.64
C LYS A 283 36.88 2.62 12.77
N VAL A 284 36.91 3.47 11.75
CA VAL A 284 35.83 3.61 10.77
C VAL A 284 36.20 2.87 9.49
N ALA A 285 35.30 1.99 9.02
CA ALA A 285 35.43 1.27 7.77
C ALA A 285 34.20 1.51 6.89
N GLU A 286 34.41 1.72 5.59
CA GLU A 286 33.31 1.80 4.63
C GLU A 286 32.84 0.39 4.26
N VAL A 287 31.56 0.11 4.47
CA VAL A 287 30.91 -1.18 4.17
C VAL A 287 29.67 -0.97 3.31
N PRO A 288 29.21 -1.98 2.57
CA PRO A 288 27.90 -1.92 1.91
C PRO A 288 26.79 -1.75 2.94
N ALA A 289 25.87 -0.81 2.72
CA ALA A 289 24.78 -0.50 3.66
C ALA A 289 23.86 -1.72 3.91
N GLU A 290 23.74 -2.62 2.92
CA GLU A 290 22.98 -3.87 3.01
C GLU A 290 23.54 -4.87 4.04
N THR A 291 24.81 -4.72 4.43
CA THR A 291 25.50 -5.61 5.40
C THR A 291 25.42 -5.12 6.84
N LEU A 292 24.79 -3.97 7.09
CA LEU A 292 24.63 -3.42 8.44
C LEU A 292 23.71 -4.31 9.28
N ALA A 293 24.23 -4.78 10.41
CA ALA A 293 23.44 -5.51 11.42
C ALA A 293 22.81 -4.52 12.42
N VAL A 294 21.65 -4.88 12.96
CA VAL A 294 21.02 -4.16 14.07
C VAL A 294 21.99 -4.09 15.25
N GLY A 295 22.09 -2.93 15.89
CA GLY A 295 23.04 -2.63 16.96
C GLY A 295 24.39 -2.09 16.49
N SER A 296 24.70 -2.15 15.19
CA SER A 296 25.93 -1.57 14.62
C SER A 296 26.00 -0.06 14.87
N ILE A 297 27.19 0.47 15.14
CA ILE A 297 27.40 1.91 15.28
C ILE A 297 27.94 2.45 13.96
N ILE A 298 27.23 3.39 13.37
CA ILE A 298 27.63 4.06 12.13
C ILE A 298 27.96 5.52 12.40
N MET A 299 28.92 6.04 11.65
CA MET A 299 29.29 7.45 11.68
C MET A 299 28.69 8.16 10.46
N VAL A 300 27.92 9.22 10.68
CA VAL A 300 27.34 10.04 9.61
C VAL A 300 27.97 11.43 9.66
N ARG A 301 28.66 11.84 8.59
CA ARG A 301 29.30 13.16 8.53
C ARG A 301 28.31 14.25 8.10
N PRO A 302 28.64 15.53 8.31
CA PRO A 302 27.94 16.64 7.68
C PRO A 302 27.86 16.45 6.15
N GLY A 303 26.67 16.61 5.58
CA GLY A 303 26.36 16.41 4.16
C GLY A 303 26.09 14.96 3.75
N ASP A 304 26.43 13.97 4.57
CA ASP A 304 26.17 12.56 4.25
C ASP A 304 24.68 12.21 4.46
N ARG A 305 24.20 11.29 3.64
CA ARG A 305 22.89 10.65 3.85
C ARG A 305 22.99 9.58 4.90
N ILE A 306 21.98 9.48 5.75
CA ILE A 306 21.90 8.44 6.77
C ILE A 306 21.60 7.09 6.09
N PRO A 307 22.45 6.05 6.23
CA PRO A 307 22.31 4.79 5.49
C PRO A 307 21.26 3.83 6.06
N ALA A 308 20.94 3.93 7.35
CA ALA A 308 20.01 3.04 8.03
C ALA A 308 19.23 3.78 9.12
N ASP A 309 18.05 3.27 9.47
CA ASP A 309 17.28 3.79 10.60
C ASP A 309 18.05 3.52 11.91
N GLY A 310 18.01 4.47 12.83
CA GLY A 310 18.74 4.34 14.09
C GLY A 310 18.46 5.40 15.13
N ILE A 311 19.18 5.31 16.24
CA ILE A 311 19.14 6.26 17.36
C ILE A 311 20.51 6.93 17.49
N VAL A 312 20.53 8.25 17.63
CA VAL A 312 21.76 9.02 17.84
C VAL A 312 22.32 8.69 19.23
N LEU A 313 23.57 8.23 19.28
CA LEU A 313 24.32 8.00 20.51
C LEU A 313 25.08 9.24 20.96
N SER A 314 25.64 9.99 20.01
CA SER A 314 26.40 11.22 20.29
C SER A 314 26.48 12.10 19.06
N GLY A 315 26.66 13.40 19.31
CA GLY A 315 26.57 14.47 18.32
C GLY A 315 25.21 15.18 18.36
N GLU A 316 25.20 16.47 18.01
CA GLU A 316 23.99 17.26 17.82
C GLU A 316 24.07 17.96 16.48
N SER A 317 23.07 17.76 15.61
CA SER A 317 23.07 18.26 14.24
C SER A 317 21.65 18.49 13.75
N ALA A 318 21.45 19.46 12.86
CA ALA A 318 20.21 19.53 12.09
C ALA A 318 20.18 18.43 11.01
N VAL A 319 19.08 17.68 10.96
CA VAL A 319 18.84 16.66 9.94
C VAL A 319 17.74 17.16 9.00
N ASP A 320 18.07 17.25 7.72
CA ASP A 320 17.11 17.52 6.66
C ASP A 320 16.37 16.23 6.32
N GLU A 321 15.12 16.17 6.78
CA GLU A 321 14.22 15.04 6.54
C GLU A 321 13.40 15.23 5.23
N ALA A 322 13.54 16.35 4.51
CA ALA A 322 12.78 16.66 3.29
C ALA A 322 12.74 15.54 2.25
N PRO A 323 13.83 14.77 2.01
CA PRO A 323 13.78 13.67 1.03
C PRO A 323 12.80 12.56 1.37
N VAL A 324 12.48 12.38 2.66
CA VAL A 324 11.60 11.31 3.17
C VAL A 324 10.24 11.88 3.59
N THR A 325 10.24 13.03 4.25
CA THR A 325 9.05 13.63 4.86
C THR A 325 8.39 14.69 3.99
N GLY A 326 9.16 15.28 3.05
CA GLY A 326 8.73 16.40 2.22
C GLY A 326 8.76 17.76 2.92
N GLU A 327 9.15 17.82 4.19
CA GLU A 327 9.22 19.06 4.97
C GLU A 327 10.57 19.76 4.77
N SER A 328 10.55 21.03 4.40
CA SER A 328 11.77 21.77 4.03
C SER A 328 12.56 22.35 5.21
N VAL A 329 12.05 22.24 6.43
CA VAL A 329 12.70 22.77 7.64
C VAL A 329 13.47 21.64 8.33
N PRO A 330 14.81 21.74 8.44
CA PRO A 330 15.62 20.73 9.13
C PRO A 330 15.24 20.61 10.62
N VAL A 331 15.28 19.37 11.13
CA VAL A 331 14.94 19.06 12.53
C VAL A 331 16.23 18.85 13.32
N ARG A 332 16.36 19.53 14.47
CA ARG A 332 17.49 19.31 15.39
C ARG A 332 17.42 17.91 16.00
N LYS A 333 18.50 17.14 15.90
CA LYS A 333 18.66 15.80 16.48
C LYS A 333 19.88 15.79 17.38
N GLY A 334 19.70 15.30 18.60
CA GLY A 334 20.77 15.07 19.58
C GLY A 334 20.75 13.62 20.07
N PRO A 335 21.51 13.29 21.14
CA PRO A 335 21.45 11.97 21.77
C PRO A 335 20.01 11.51 22.03
N ASP A 336 19.76 10.21 21.86
CA ASP A 336 18.46 9.53 21.99
C ASP A 336 17.40 9.92 20.94
N SER A 337 17.72 10.83 20.02
CA SER A 337 16.84 11.16 18.90
C SER A 337 16.87 10.06 17.84
N THR A 338 15.71 9.76 17.27
CA THR A 338 15.59 8.85 16.14
C THR A 338 15.93 9.54 14.82
N VAL A 339 16.60 8.81 13.94
CA VAL A 339 16.95 9.24 12.59
C VAL A 339 16.55 8.17 11.57
N CYS A 340 16.11 8.61 10.40
CA CYS A 340 15.61 7.74 9.34
C CYS A 340 16.62 7.64 8.19
N ALA A 341 16.68 6.47 7.56
CA ALA A 341 17.46 6.25 6.36
C ALA A 341 17.04 7.21 5.23
N GLY A 342 18.03 7.71 4.47
CA GLY A 342 17.85 8.61 3.33
C GLY A 342 17.73 10.10 3.67
N THR A 343 17.57 10.46 4.94
CA THR A 343 17.66 11.85 5.44
C THR A 343 19.11 12.35 5.37
N VAL A 344 19.29 13.68 5.34
CA VAL A 344 20.62 14.31 5.17
C VAL A 344 21.05 14.95 6.47
N ASN A 345 22.23 14.58 6.96
CA ASN A 345 22.83 15.22 8.11
C ASN A 345 23.50 16.56 7.71
N SER A 346 23.34 17.64 8.47
CA SER A 346 23.77 18.98 8.02
C SER A 346 25.03 19.51 8.71
N ASP A 347 25.04 19.59 10.04
CA ASP A 347 25.96 20.48 10.76
C ASP A 347 27.14 19.76 11.41
N ALA A 348 26.89 18.62 12.06
CA ALA A 348 27.89 17.92 12.87
C ALA A 348 27.90 16.41 12.60
N VAL A 349 28.98 15.74 13.01
CA VAL A 349 29.05 14.27 12.92
C VAL A 349 28.09 13.65 13.92
N LEU A 350 27.29 12.68 13.46
CA LEU A 350 26.42 11.87 14.30
C LEU A 350 26.95 10.45 14.39
N ARG A 351 27.00 9.89 15.61
CA ARG A 351 27.18 8.46 15.83
C ARG A 351 25.81 7.85 16.06
N VAL A 352 25.40 6.95 15.19
CA VAL A 352 24.03 6.40 15.18
C VAL A 352 24.11 4.89 15.40
N ARG A 353 23.30 4.37 16.32
CA ARG A 353 23.10 2.93 16.50
C ARG A 353 21.99 2.48 15.57
N VAL A 354 22.29 1.54 14.67
CA VAL A 354 21.33 0.96 13.73
C VAL A 354 20.23 0.21 14.49
N THR A 355 18.97 0.50 14.22
CA THR A 355 17.81 -0.17 14.84
C THR A 355 17.06 -1.09 13.90
N ALA A 356 17.27 -0.98 12.58
CA ALA A 356 16.60 -1.82 11.58
C ALA A 356 17.58 -2.35 10.53
N ALA A 357 17.34 -3.56 10.04
CA ALA A 357 18.08 -4.14 8.92
C ALA A 357 17.78 -3.38 7.61
N ALA A 358 18.63 -3.54 6.59
CA ALA A 358 18.46 -2.84 5.32
C ALA A 358 17.12 -3.17 4.60
N ALA A 359 16.62 -4.40 4.73
CA ALA A 359 15.34 -4.82 4.19
C ALA A 359 14.13 -4.20 4.94
N ASP A 360 14.34 -3.81 6.21
CA ASP A 360 13.32 -3.33 7.13
C ASP A 360 13.53 -1.85 7.48
N ASN A 361 14.28 -1.09 6.68
CA ASN A 361 14.39 0.34 6.91
C ASN A 361 13.11 1.07 6.44
N THR A 362 12.93 2.31 6.87
CA THR A 362 11.71 3.09 6.61
C THR A 362 11.44 3.25 5.12
N ILE A 363 12.46 3.47 4.30
CA ILE A 363 12.31 3.62 2.85
C ILE A 363 11.93 2.30 2.18
N ALA A 364 12.54 1.18 2.57
CA ALA A 364 12.22 -0.15 2.05
C ALA A 364 10.78 -0.54 2.39
N ARG A 365 10.33 -0.27 3.62
CA ARG A 365 8.92 -0.42 4.02
C ARG A 365 7.99 0.43 3.17
N VAL A 366 8.31 1.71 2.97
CA VAL A 366 7.51 2.61 2.11
C VAL A 366 7.41 2.04 0.70
N VAL A 367 8.53 1.64 0.09
CA VAL A 367 8.56 1.10 -1.26
C VAL A 367 7.69 -0.15 -1.36
N ARG A 368 7.86 -1.12 -0.45
CA ARG A 368 7.07 -2.35 -0.40
C ARG A 368 5.58 -2.06 -0.25
N LEU A 369 5.19 -1.20 0.70
CA LEU A 369 3.79 -0.85 0.94
C LEU A 369 3.16 -0.15 -0.26
N VAL A 370 3.91 0.69 -0.98
CA VAL A 370 3.42 1.34 -2.21
C VAL A 370 3.29 0.33 -3.35
N GLU A 371 4.23 -0.60 -3.49
CA GLU A 371 4.15 -1.68 -4.48
C GLU A 371 2.91 -2.56 -4.25
N GLU A 372 2.71 -3.01 -3.00
CA GLU A 372 1.53 -3.79 -2.58
C GLU A 372 0.23 -2.98 -2.74
N ALA A 373 0.25 -1.68 -2.47
CA ALA A 373 -0.89 -0.78 -2.67
C ALA A 373 -1.31 -0.71 -4.13
N GLN A 374 -0.35 -0.59 -5.05
CA GLN A 374 -0.63 -0.46 -6.48
C GLN A 374 -1.23 -1.72 -7.10
N GLU A 375 -1.10 -2.88 -6.45
CA GLU A 375 -1.76 -4.13 -6.88
C GLU A 375 -3.27 -4.12 -6.59
N LYS A 376 -3.73 -3.32 -5.62
CA LYS A 376 -5.14 -3.26 -5.21
C LYS A 376 -5.91 -2.20 -5.99
N LYS A 377 -6.65 -2.65 -7.02
CA LYS A 377 -7.52 -1.81 -7.87
C LYS A 377 -8.61 -1.07 -7.10
N ALA A 378 -8.87 0.19 -7.47
CA ALA A 378 -9.95 1.02 -6.93
C ALA A 378 -11.34 0.62 -7.43
N PRO A 379 -12.42 0.90 -6.68
CA PRO A 379 -13.80 0.73 -7.14
C PRO A 379 -14.07 1.45 -8.48
N THR A 380 -13.60 2.69 -8.65
CA THR A 380 -13.78 3.45 -9.90
C THR A 380 -13.07 2.79 -11.09
N GLU A 381 -11.88 2.22 -10.87
CA GLU A 381 -11.16 1.46 -11.90
C GLU A 381 -11.95 0.20 -12.30
N ARG A 382 -12.46 -0.55 -11.32
CA ARG A 382 -13.32 -1.73 -11.57
C ARG A 382 -14.62 -1.35 -12.29
N PHE A 383 -15.18 -0.17 -12.00
CA PHE A 383 -16.36 0.34 -12.70
C PHE A 383 -16.04 0.63 -14.17
N ILE A 384 -14.90 1.26 -14.46
CA ILE A 384 -14.46 1.54 -15.83
C ILE A 384 -14.18 0.23 -16.60
N ASP A 385 -13.58 -0.76 -15.93
CA ASP A 385 -13.37 -2.10 -16.49
C ASP A 385 -14.72 -2.73 -16.86
N ARG A 386 -15.71 -2.68 -15.95
CA ARG A 386 -17.07 -3.20 -16.17
C ARG A 386 -17.83 -2.42 -17.26
N PHE A 387 -17.67 -1.11 -17.31
CA PHE A 387 -18.27 -0.29 -18.36
C PHE A 387 -17.74 -0.72 -19.73
N SER A 388 -16.42 -0.88 -19.86
CA SER A 388 -15.75 -1.25 -21.10
C SER A 388 -16.18 -2.63 -21.62
N LYS A 389 -16.50 -3.57 -20.72
CA LYS A 389 -17.03 -4.91 -21.03
C LYS A 389 -18.33 -4.87 -21.83
N TYR A 390 -19.24 -3.95 -21.51
CA TYR A 390 -20.50 -3.82 -22.24
C TYR A 390 -20.41 -2.82 -23.40
N TYR A 391 -19.62 -1.76 -23.19
CA TYR A 391 -19.48 -0.68 -24.16
C TYR A 391 -18.77 -1.14 -25.44
N THR A 392 -17.68 -1.92 -25.35
CA THR A 392 -16.89 -2.32 -26.54
C THR A 392 -17.68 -3.21 -27.51
N PRO A 393 -18.34 -4.32 -27.07
CA PRO A 393 -19.20 -5.08 -27.97
C PRO A 393 -20.39 -4.26 -28.48
N GLY A 394 -20.95 -3.37 -27.64
CA GLY A 394 -22.01 -2.46 -28.03
C GLY A 394 -21.62 -1.55 -29.20
N VAL A 395 -20.43 -0.95 -29.14
CA VAL A 395 -19.87 -0.13 -30.24
C VAL A 395 -19.65 -0.96 -31.49
N VAL A 396 -19.12 -2.19 -31.39
CA VAL A 396 -18.90 -3.07 -32.55
C VAL A 396 -20.22 -3.40 -33.23
N VAL A 397 -21.24 -3.78 -32.46
CA VAL A 397 -22.58 -4.05 -32.99
C VAL A 397 -23.16 -2.79 -33.63
N PHE A 398 -23.07 -1.65 -32.95
CA PHE A 398 -23.58 -0.38 -33.49
C PHE A 398 -22.89 0.02 -34.80
N ALA A 399 -21.56 -0.10 -34.88
CA ALA A 399 -20.77 0.14 -36.09
C ALA A 399 -21.21 -0.78 -37.24
N ALA A 400 -21.43 -2.08 -36.96
CA ALA A 400 -21.90 -3.03 -37.95
C ALA A 400 -23.32 -2.70 -38.45
N LEU A 401 -24.22 -2.30 -37.54
CA LEU A 401 -25.58 -1.89 -37.90
C LEU A 401 -25.57 -0.64 -38.79
N VAL A 402 -24.74 0.36 -38.47
CA VAL A 402 -24.60 1.58 -39.29
C VAL A 402 -23.98 1.26 -40.65
N ALA A 403 -23.06 0.30 -40.74
CA ALA A 403 -22.47 -0.12 -42.01
C ALA A 403 -23.43 -0.89 -42.92
N ILE A 404 -24.36 -1.68 -42.34
CA ILE A 404 -25.16 -2.66 -43.10
C ILE A 404 -26.60 -2.18 -43.36
N ILE A 405 -27.26 -1.56 -42.38
CA ILE A 405 -28.70 -1.25 -42.48
C ILE A 405 -29.00 -0.24 -43.59
N PRO A 406 -28.32 0.92 -43.69
CA PRO A 406 -28.70 1.93 -44.68
C PRO A 406 -28.48 1.47 -46.14
N PRO A 407 -27.39 0.75 -46.51
CA PRO A 407 -27.28 0.16 -47.84
C PRO A 407 -28.37 -0.88 -48.13
N LEU A 408 -28.72 -1.72 -47.15
CA LEU A 408 -29.65 -2.83 -47.36
C LEU A 408 -31.13 -2.38 -47.37
N ALA A 409 -31.51 -1.44 -46.51
CA ALA A 409 -32.91 -1.02 -46.30
C ALA A 409 -33.26 0.32 -46.93
N MET A 410 -32.29 1.21 -47.14
CA MET A 410 -32.51 2.60 -47.60
C MET A 410 -31.83 2.90 -48.94
N GLY A 411 -31.16 1.91 -49.55
CA GLY A 411 -30.47 2.08 -50.83
C GLY A 411 -29.22 2.97 -50.77
N GLY A 412 -28.60 3.12 -49.59
CA GLY A 412 -27.38 3.90 -49.41
C GLY A 412 -26.16 3.29 -50.11
N ALA A 413 -25.14 4.12 -50.39
CA ALA A 413 -23.87 3.66 -50.97
C ALA A 413 -23.07 2.82 -49.96
N TRP A 414 -22.67 1.61 -50.37
CA TRP A 414 -21.91 0.70 -49.50
C TRP A 414 -20.61 1.32 -48.99
N ASP A 415 -19.83 1.97 -49.86
CA ASP A 415 -18.55 2.57 -49.49
C ASP A 415 -18.69 3.64 -48.40
N GLU A 416 -19.72 4.49 -48.50
CA GLU A 416 -19.98 5.57 -47.55
C GLU A 416 -20.38 5.03 -46.16
N TRP A 417 -21.29 4.05 -46.12
CA TRP A 417 -21.79 3.52 -44.85
C TRP A 417 -20.79 2.56 -44.19
N ILE A 418 -20.02 1.81 -44.98
CA ILE A 418 -18.87 1.06 -44.47
C ILE A 418 -17.83 2.03 -43.89
N TYR A 419 -17.51 3.12 -44.57
CA TYR A 419 -16.61 4.15 -44.05
C TYR A 419 -17.10 4.71 -42.71
N LYS A 420 -18.39 5.08 -42.61
CA LYS A 420 -19.00 5.56 -41.37
C LYS A 420 -18.98 4.51 -40.25
N GLY A 421 -19.25 3.24 -40.57
CA GLY A 421 -19.18 2.14 -39.62
C GLY A 421 -17.76 1.92 -39.09
N LEU A 422 -16.75 1.93 -39.97
CA LEU A 422 -15.35 1.89 -39.57
C LEU A 422 -15.01 3.10 -38.69
N ALA A 423 -15.38 4.32 -39.09
CA ALA A 423 -15.12 5.51 -38.28
C ALA A 423 -15.72 5.43 -36.87
N ILE A 424 -16.96 4.95 -36.73
CA ILE A 424 -17.59 4.69 -35.44
C ILE A 424 -16.82 3.65 -34.62
N LEU A 425 -16.33 2.58 -35.27
CA LEU A 425 -15.53 1.54 -34.62
C LEU A 425 -14.24 2.11 -33.99
N LEU A 426 -13.56 3.04 -34.68
CA LEU A 426 -12.35 3.69 -34.12
C LEU A 426 -12.67 4.74 -33.06
N ILE A 427 -13.64 5.62 -33.31
CA ILE A 427 -14.07 6.67 -32.37
C ILE A 427 -14.56 6.06 -31.06
N GLY A 428 -15.22 4.92 -31.16
CA GLY A 428 -15.77 4.21 -30.03
C GLY A 428 -14.71 3.58 -29.13
N CYS A 429 -13.40 3.64 -29.41
CA CYS A 429 -12.40 3.16 -28.43
C CYS A 429 -12.49 3.97 -27.14
N PRO A 430 -12.72 3.39 -25.95
CA PRO A 430 -12.67 4.12 -24.67
C PRO A 430 -11.23 4.36 -24.16
N CYS A 431 -10.23 4.47 -25.05
CA CYS A 431 -8.80 4.50 -24.75
C CYS A 431 -8.42 5.52 -23.62
N ALA A 432 -8.76 6.80 -23.79
CA ALA A 432 -8.51 7.84 -22.77
C ALA A 432 -9.14 7.57 -21.39
N LEU A 433 -10.34 6.98 -21.37
CA LEU A 433 -11.08 6.71 -20.13
C LEU A 433 -10.40 5.61 -19.31
N VAL A 434 -10.00 4.52 -19.98
CA VAL A 434 -9.41 3.34 -19.35
C VAL A 434 -8.04 3.66 -18.74
N ILE A 435 -7.22 4.47 -19.40
CA ILE A 435 -5.85 4.78 -18.96
C ILE A 435 -5.83 5.82 -17.83
N SER A 436 -6.76 6.77 -17.85
CA SER A 436 -6.75 7.93 -16.97
C SER A 436 -6.76 7.55 -15.48
N THR A 437 -7.66 6.66 -15.07
CA THR A 437 -7.92 6.39 -13.66
C THR A 437 -6.75 5.67 -12.98
N PRO A 438 -6.20 4.58 -13.53
CA PRO A 438 -4.98 3.95 -12.98
C PRO A 438 -3.79 4.92 -12.92
N ALA A 439 -3.63 5.77 -13.94
CA ALA A 439 -2.55 6.76 -13.97
C ALA A 439 -2.68 7.80 -12.85
N ALA A 440 -3.90 8.32 -12.61
CA ALA A 440 -4.17 9.27 -11.54
C ALA A 440 -3.98 8.66 -10.14
N ILE A 441 -4.45 7.43 -9.93
CA ILE A 441 -4.26 6.69 -8.68
C ILE A 441 -2.77 6.43 -8.43
N ALA A 442 -2.05 5.91 -9.42
CA ALA A 442 -0.62 5.63 -9.29
C ALA A 442 0.19 6.90 -8.99
N ALA A 443 -0.13 8.01 -9.67
CA ALA A 443 0.49 9.31 -9.41
C ALA A 443 0.22 9.81 -7.98
N SER A 444 -1.03 9.68 -7.52
CA SER A 444 -1.46 10.09 -6.18
C SER A 444 -0.81 9.25 -5.09
N LEU A 445 -0.83 7.91 -5.20
CA LEU A 445 -0.19 7.01 -4.24
C LEU A 445 1.32 7.29 -4.15
N SER A 446 1.97 7.47 -5.30
CA SER A 446 3.40 7.80 -5.35
C SER A 446 3.71 9.16 -4.73
N SER A 447 2.87 10.17 -4.98
CA SER A 447 3.06 11.50 -4.39
C SER A 447 2.71 11.55 -2.90
N GLY A 448 1.74 10.77 -2.45
CA GLY A 448 1.38 10.62 -1.04
C GLY A 448 2.50 9.96 -0.25
N ALA A 449 3.06 8.86 -0.77
CA ALA A 449 4.15 8.15 -0.12
C ALA A 449 5.40 9.00 0.11
N ARG A 450 5.77 9.86 -0.86
CA ARG A 450 6.85 10.85 -0.71
C ARG A 450 6.60 11.92 0.38
N ARG A 451 5.36 12.03 0.84
CA ARG A 451 4.92 12.96 1.89
C ARG A 451 4.57 12.21 3.18
N GLY A 452 4.98 10.95 3.32
CA GLY A 452 4.65 10.12 4.48
C GLY A 452 3.17 9.72 4.59
N LEU A 453 2.37 9.90 3.53
CA LEU A 453 0.94 9.55 3.48
C LEU A 453 0.78 8.20 2.76
N LEU A 454 0.82 7.12 3.53
CA LEU A 454 0.75 5.76 3.00
C LEU A 454 -0.71 5.30 2.90
N MET A 455 -1.08 4.72 1.76
CA MET A 455 -2.42 4.18 1.52
C MET A 455 -2.26 2.81 0.86
N LYS A 456 -2.87 1.76 1.41
CA LYS A 456 -2.79 0.38 0.90
C LYS A 456 -3.72 0.12 -0.28
N GLY A 457 -3.71 1.04 -1.23
CA GLY A 457 -4.27 0.86 -2.56
C GLY A 457 -5.33 1.85 -2.98
N GLY A 458 -5.80 1.69 -4.21
CA GLY A 458 -6.71 2.63 -4.85
C GLY A 458 -8.09 2.70 -4.18
N ALA A 459 -8.54 1.61 -3.56
CA ALA A 459 -9.80 1.59 -2.81
C ALA A 459 -9.76 2.47 -1.56
N VAL A 460 -8.66 2.41 -0.81
CA VAL A 460 -8.43 3.24 0.37
C VAL A 460 -8.36 4.71 -0.04
N LEU A 461 -7.60 5.00 -1.10
CA LEU A 461 -7.53 6.35 -1.68
C LEU A 461 -8.93 6.85 -2.04
N GLU A 462 -9.75 6.09 -2.75
CA GLU A 462 -11.10 6.53 -3.13
C GLU A 462 -12.03 6.74 -1.91
N ASN A 463 -12.00 5.82 -0.94
CA ASN A 463 -12.85 5.90 0.25
C ASN A 463 -12.50 7.11 1.12
N LEU A 464 -11.21 7.43 1.29
CA LEU A 464 -10.76 8.62 2.03
C LEU A 464 -11.38 9.92 1.51
N GLY A 465 -11.67 10.01 0.21
CA GLY A 465 -12.24 11.21 -0.42
C GLY A 465 -13.71 11.42 -0.08
N LYS A 466 -14.39 10.35 0.35
CA LYS A 466 -15.80 10.33 0.74
C LYS A 466 -16.01 10.50 2.24
N MET A 467 -14.93 10.53 3.03
CA MET A 467 -15.01 10.61 4.50
C MET A 467 -15.71 11.89 4.96
N THR A 468 -16.61 11.71 5.92
CA THR A 468 -17.41 12.76 6.55
C THR A 468 -17.26 12.79 8.07
N ALA A 469 -16.70 11.74 8.66
CA ALA A 469 -16.31 11.72 10.07
C ALA A 469 -14.94 11.06 10.28
N VAL A 470 -14.20 11.53 11.28
CA VAL A 470 -12.94 10.94 11.74
C VAL A 470 -13.02 10.71 13.25
N ALA A 471 -12.92 9.45 13.65
CA ALA A 471 -12.79 9.04 15.03
C ALA A 471 -11.31 8.90 15.39
N PHE A 472 -10.86 9.67 16.38
CA PHE A 472 -9.49 9.69 16.86
C PHE A 472 -9.37 8.89 18.15
N ASP A 473 -8.32 8.10 18.28
CA ASP A 473 -7.85 7.73 19.61
C ASP A 473 -7.19 8.92 20.30
N LYS A 474 -7.16 8.89 21.63
CA LYS A 474 -6.46 9.91 22.40
C LYS A 474 -4.96 9.62 22.47
N THR A 475 -4.60 8.52 23.12
CA THR A 475 -3.23 8.25 23.56
C THR A 475 -2.37 7.92 22.35
N GLY A 476 -1.23 8.61 22.19
CA GLY A 476 -0.30 8.40 21.07
C GLY A 476 -0.82 8.81 19.68
N THR A 477 -2.10 9.18 19.57
CA THR A 477 -2.71 9.73 18.37
C THR A 477 -2.89 11.25 18.46
N LEU A 478 -3.77 11.75 19.32
CA LEU A 478 -3.93 13.18 19.57
C LEU A 478 -2.88 13.72 20.55
N THR A 479 -2.33 12.85 21.39
CA THR A 479 -1.26 13.13 22.34
C THR A 479 0.04 12.46 21.92
N GLU A 480 1.14 12.80 22.59
CA GLU A 480 2.46 12.23 22.30
C GLU A 480 2.60 10.76 22.72
N GLY A 481 1.71 10.26 23.59
CA GLY A 481 1.80 8.90 24.16
C GLY A 481 2.93 8.77 25.17
N LYS A 482 3.43 9.90 25.68
CA LYS A 482 4.56 10.01 26.61
C LYS A 482 4.10 10.83 27.81
N PRO A 483 3.37 10.21 28.77
CA PRO A 483 2.93 10.92 29.95
C PRO A 483 4.14 11.47 30.71
N LYS A 484 3.99 12.67 31.27
CA LYS A 484 5.00 13.32 32.12
C LYS A 484 4.39 13.58 33.49
N VAL A 485 5.17 13.38 34.55
CA VAL A 485 4.78 13.78 35.91
C VAL A 485 4.78 15.30 35.97
N THR A 486 3.62 15.89 36.22
CA THR A 486 3.44 17.36 36.31
C THR A 486 3.41 17.84 37.74
N ASP A 487 2.79 17.08 38.64
CA ASP A 487 2.60 17.46 40.04
C ASP A 487 2.83 16.25 40.95
N ILE A 488 3.39 16.52 42.11
CA ILE A 488 3.61 15.53 43.16
C ILE A 488 3.12 16.16 44.46
N ASP A 489 1.99 15.66 44.98
CA ASP A 489 1.40 16.15 46.21
C ASP A 489 1.71 15.18 47.35
N GLY A 490 2.31 15.70 48.43
CA GLY A 490 2.55 14.93 49.66
C GLY A 490 1.37 15.02 50.62
N PHE A 491 0.70 13.90 50.89
CA PHE A 491 -0.41 13.85 51.87
C PHE A 491 0.03 13.33 53.25
N GLY A 492 1.18 12.66 53.30
CA GLY A 492 1.81 12.18 54.54
C GLY A 492 3.33 12.12 54.44
N LEU A 493 3.90 12.11 53.23
CA LEU A 493 5.34 12.17 52.96
C LEU A 493 5.70 13.38 52.09
N PRO A 494 6.95 13.89 52.17
CA PRO A 494 7.44 14.92 51.25
C PRO A 494 7.37 14.45 49.79
N ALA A 495 7.18 15.38 48.86
CA ALA A 495 7.05 15.06 47.42
C ALA A 495 8.23 14.22 46.88
N GLY A 496 9.47 14.54 47.26
CA GLY A 496 10.64 13.76 46.85
C GLY A 496 10.60 12.30 47.34
N GLU A 497 10.06 12.07 48.54
CA GLU A 497 9.93 10.72 49.10
C GLU A 497 8.79 9.94 48.43
N VAL A 498 7.68 10.61 48.11
CA VAL A 498 6.58 10.03 47.31
C VAL A 498 7.12 9.56 45.94
N LEU A 499 7.92 10.40 45.28
CA LEU A 499 8.52 10.06 43.99
C LEU A 499 9.55 8.93 44.11
N ARG A 500 10.40 8.94 45.14
CA ARG A 500 11.39 7.89 45.41
C ARG A 500 10.73 6.51 45.56
N LEU A 501 9.68 6.43 46.39
CA LEU A 501 8.96 5.19 46.65
C LEU A 501 8.14 4.71 45.44
N ALA A 502 7.52 5.63 44.71
CA ALA A 502 6.81 5.29 43.48
C ALA A 502 7.76 4.77 42.38
N ALA A 503 8.92 5.41 42.21
CA ALA A 503 9.94 5.00 41.25
C ALA A 503 10.52 3.62 41.58
N ALA A 504 10.74 3.33 42.87
CA ALA A 504 11.21 2.02 43.31
C ALA A 504 10.24 0.91 42.91
N LEU A 505 8.94 1.14 43.12
CA LEU A 505 7.91 0.17 42.83
C LEU A 505 7.73 -0.10 41.32
N GLU A 506 7.95 0.93 40.51
CA GLU A 506 7.81 0.91 39.05
C GLU A 506 9.09 0.48 38.31
N THR A 507 10.17 0.17 39.04
CA THR A 507 11.41 -0.33 38.45
C THR A 507 11.15 -1.67 37.75
N GLY A 508 11.48 -1.74 36.45
CA GLY A 508 11.23 -2.92 35.60
C GLY A 508 9.84 -2.97 34.95
N SER A 509 8.95 -2.01 35.25
CA SER A 509 7.64 -1.90 34.61
C SER A 509 7.77 -1.28 33.22
N SER A 510 7.12 -1.89 32.21
CA SER A 510 7.08 -1.38 30.85
C SER A 510 5.96 -0.35 30.62
N HIS A 511 5.12 -0.10 31.64
CA HIS A 511 3.96 0.76 31.54
C HIS A 511 4.35 2.23 31.27
N PRO A 512 3.64 2.98 30.40
CA PRO A 512 3.98 4.38 30.10
C PRO A 512 4.03 5.29 31.34
N LEU A 513 3.12 5.10 32.29
CA LEU A 513 3.13 5.87 33.56
C LEU A 513 4.35 5.54 34.42
N ALA A 514 4.81 4.28 34.43
CA ALA A 514 6.02 3.87 35.13
C ALA A 514 7.25 4.60 34.61
N LYS A 515 7.39 4.64 33.28
CA LYS A 515 8.48 5.37 32.60
C LYS A 515 8.44 6.86 32.91
N ALA A 516 7.25 7.45 33.03
CA ALA A 516 7.10 8.86 33.42
C ALA A 516 7.64 9.13 34.83
N ILE A 517 7.33 8.23 35.78
CA ILE A 517 7.77 8.32 37.18
C ILE A 517 9.29 8.12 37.27
N LEU A 518 9.83 7.08 36.62
CA LEU A 518 11.27 6.79 36.59
C LEU A 518 12.06 7.94 35.94
N GLY A 519 11.60 8.45 34.79
CA GLY A 519 12.25 9.57 34.11
C GLY A 519 12.21 10.86 34.93
N ARG A 520 11.15 11.07 35.71
CA ARG A 520 11.09 12.20 36.65
C ARG A 520 12.06 12.02 37.82
N ALA A 521 12.14 10.82 38.39
CA ALA A 521 13.09 10.52 39.48
C ALA A 521 14.55 10.69 39.03
N GLU A 522 14.87 10.25 37.81
CA GLU A 522 16.19 10.44 37.20
C GLU A 522 16.50 11.93 36.98
N ALA A 523 15.55 12.70 36.42
CA ALA A 523 15.71 14.14 36.22
C ALA A 523 15.90 14.92 37.54
N ASP A 524 15.25 14.48 38.61
CA ASP A 524 15.38 15.06 39.95
C ASP A 524 16.60 14.51 40.72
N GLY A 525 17.41 13.62 40.13
CA GLY A 525 18.63 13.05 40.71
C GLY A 525 18.38 12.12 41.92
N ILE A 526 17.19 11.51 41.99
CA ILE A 526 16.78 10.66 43.11
C ILE A 526 17.37 9.26 42.95
N VAL A 527 18.05 8.78 43.99
CA VAL A 527 18.52 7.40 44.06
C VAL A 527 17.33 6.49 44.37
N VAL A 528 16.98 5.64 43.41
CA VAL A 528 15.85 4.71 43.50
C VAL A 528 16.29 3.44 44.24
N PRO A 529 15.66 3.08 45.37
CA PRO A 529 15.96 1.85 46.11
C PRO A 529 15.40 0.61 45.39
N GLU A 530 15.92 -0.56 45.74
CA GLU A 530 15.40 -1.83 45.22
C GLU A 530 14.07 -2.19 45.89
N ALA A 531 13.04 -2.47 45.08
CA ALA A 531 11.76 -2.98 45.56
C ALA A 531 11.75 -4.51 45.55
N THR A 532 11.23 -5.12 46.61
CA THR A 532 11.06 -6.59 46.72
C THR A 532 9.59 -6.97 46.61
N GLY A 533 9.30 -8.11 46.00
CA GLY A 533 7.92 -8.62 45.87
C GLY A 533 6.99 -7.74 45.05
N SER A 534 7.52 -6.95 44.10
CA SER A 534 6.69 -6.10 43.22
C SER A 534 5.74 -6.96 42.38
N LYS A 535 4.45 -6.62 42.44
CA LYS A 535 3.37 -7.34 41.76
C LYS A 535 2.39 -6.35 41.13
N ALA A 536 2.18 -6.49 39.83
CA ALA A 536 1.13 -5.78 39.12
C ALA A 536 -0.24 -6.39 39.44
N ILE A 537 -1.22 -5.52 39.73
CA ILE A 537 -2.62 -5.87 39.94
C ILE A 537 -3.41 -5.26 38.79
N GLY A 538 -3.82 -6.10 37.83
CA GLY A 538 -4.49 -5.68 36.60
C GLY A 538 -5.63 -4.69 36.85
N GLY A 539 -5.55 -3.52 36.22
CA GLY A 539 -6.54 -2.45 36.33
C GLY A 539 -6.57 -1.68 37.66
N LYS A 540 -5.76 -2.04 38.66
CA LYS A 540 -5.76 -1.41 40.00
C LYS A 540 -4.47 -0.69 40.34
N GLY A 541 -3.31 -1.21 39.93
CA GLY A 541 -2.00 -0.61 40.23
C GLY A 541 -0.89 -1.63 40.46
N VAL A 542 0.15 -1.24 41.19
CA VAL A 542 1.30 -2.07 41.56
C VAL A 542 1.46 -2.07 43.07
N SER A 543 1.84 -3.20 43.67
CA SER A 543 2.15 -3.35 45.10
C SER A 543 3.51 -3.99 45.31
N GLY A 544 4.22 -3.65 46.38
CA GLY A 544 5.52 -4.24 46.70
C GLY A 544 6.09 -3.66 48.00
N THR A 545 7.29 -4.09 48.37
CA THR A 545 7.95 -3.67 49.61
C THR A 545 9.23 -2.92 49.30
N VAL A 546 9.36 -1.71 49.87
CA VAL A 546 10.56 -0.85 49.73
C VAL A 546 11.02 -0.48 51.13
N ASP A 547 12.30 -0.65 51.43
CA ASP A 547 12.89 -0.38 52.76
C ASP A 547 12.11 -1.04 53.93
N GLY A 548 11.56 -2.25 53.69
CA GLY A 548 10.76 -2.99 54.67
C GLY A 548 9.33 -2.48 54.88
N THR A 549 8.89 -1.46 54.14
CA THR A 549 7.52 -0.91 54.20
C THR A 549 6.68 -1.41 53.03
N GLU A 550 5.45 -1.84 53.29
CA GLU A 550 4.51 -2.21 52.23
C GLU A 550 3.97 -0.96 51.51
N ILE A 551 4.07 -0.97 50.18
CA ILE A 551 3.74 0.15 49.31
C ILE A 551 2.75 -0.31 48.24
N PHE A 552 1.78 0.55 47.94
CA PHE A 552 0.84 0.36 46.84
C PHE A 552 0.67 1.65 46.06
N LEU A 553 0.90 1.61 44.75
CA LEU A 553 0.64 2.71 43.82
C LEU A 553 -0.54 2.32 42.93
N GLY A 554 -1.63 3.08 42.96
CA GLY A 554 -2.84 2.71 42.23
C GLY A 554 -3.77 3.87 41.91
N SER A 555 -4.88 3.57 41.22
CA SER A 555 -5.90 4.57 40.89
C SER A 555 -6.62 5.07 42.16
N PRO A 556 -7.25 6.27 42.12
CA PRO A 556 -7.99 6.79 43.27
C PRO A 556 -9.10 5.86 43.74
N GLN A 557 -9.74 5.14 42.81
CA GLN A 557 -10.77 4.14 43.11
C GLN A 557 -10.18 2.92 43.85
N ALA A 558 -9.06 2.38 43.35
CA ALA A 558 -8.41 1.22 43.98
C ALA A 558 -7.84 1.53 45.37
N VAL A 559 -7.38 2.77 45.58
CA VAL A 559 -6.93 3.23 46.90
C VAL A 559 -8.09 3.51 47.83
N GLY A 560 -9.19 4.09 47.33
CA GLY A 560 -10.41 4.34 48.11
C GLY A 560 -11.07 3.07 48.67
N GLU A 561 -10.91 1.93 47.99
CA GLU A 561 -11.31 0.60 48.50
C GLU A 561 -10.48 0.15 49.71
N ARG A 562 -9.25 0.65 49.86
CA ARG A 562 -8.31 0.26 50.92
C ARG A 562 -8.27 1.23 52.08
N VAL A 563 -8.33 2.54 51.79
CA VAL A 563 -8.21 3.63 52.77
C VAL A 563 -9.20 4.74 52.42
N PRO A 564 -10.02 5.23 53.37
CA PRO A 564 -10.92 6.34 53.11
C PRO A 564 -10.15 7.63 52.83
N LEU A 565 -10.52 8.32 51.75
CA LEU A 565 -9.99 9.63 51.39
C LEU A 565 -10.76 10.73 52.14
N ASN A 566 -10.06 11.71 52.70
CA ASN A 566 -10.73 12.86 53.31
C ASN A 566 -11.24 13.86 52.25
N ALA A 567 -12.02 14.86 52.68
CA ALA A 567 -12.64 15.82 51.76
C ALA A 567 -11.61 16.68 51.01
N GLU A 568 -10.52 17.07 51.67
CA GLU A 568 -9.46 17.89 51.06
C GLU A 568 -8.66 17.12 50.01
N GLN A 569 -8.27 15.88 50.31
CA GLN A 569 -7.61 14.96 49.38
C GLN A 569 -8.50 14.71 48.15
N SER A 570 -9.79 14.44 48.38
CA SER A 570 -10.75 14.22 47.29
C SER A 570 -10.95 15.46 46.41
N ALA A 571 -10.97 16.65 47.02
CA ALA A 571 -11.06 17.92 46.30
C ALA A 571 -9.79 18.18 45.47
N ARG A 572 -8.60 17.88 46.02
CA ARG A 572 -7.32 18.05 45.31
C ARG A 572 -7.21 17.09 44.11
N ILE A 573 -7.55 15.82 44.30
CA ILE A 573 -7.59 14.82 43.22
C ILE A 573 -8.58 15.25 42.14
N THR A 574 -9.73 15.78 42.54
CA THR A 574 -10.74 16.31 41.62
C THR A 574 -10.18 17.48 40.79
N ALA A 575 -9.54 18.46 41.41
CA ALA A 575 -8.95 19.60 40.71
C ALA A 575 -7.89 19.16 39.68
N LEU A 576 -7.03 18.22 40.04
CA LEU A 576 -6.03 17.67 39.12
C LEU A 576 -6.67 16.94 37.92
N ASN A 577 -7.72 16.15 38.15
CA ASN A 577 -8.45 15.49 37.07
C ASN A 577 -9.15 16.50 36.14
N ASP A 578 -9.70 17.58 36.69
CA ASP A 578 -10.36 18.67 35.94
C ASP A 578 -9.35 19.45 35.06
N GLU A 579 -8.07 19.44 35.43
CA GLU A 579 -6.96 19.96 34.63
C GLU A 579 -6.46 18.99 33.53
N GLY A 580 -7.12 17.83 33.37
CA GLY A 580 -6.73 16.83 32.37
C GLY A 580 -5.58 15.93 32.81
N LYS A 581 -5.29 15.83 34.12
CA LYS A 581 -4.23 14.99 34.65
C LYS A 581 -4.79 13.64 35.09
N THR A 582 -4.01 12.58 34.92
CA THR A 582 -4.26 11.26 35.49
C THR A 582 -3.55 11.18 36.83
N VAL A 583 -4.31 10.94 37.90
CA VAL A 583 -3.77 10.90 39.26
C VAL A 583 -3.58 9.45 39.71
N SER A 584 -2.37 9.12 40.17
CA SER A 584 -2.06 7.88 40.89
C SER A 584 -1.79 8.19 42.36
N LEU A 585 -2.32 7.37 43.25
CA LEU A 585 -2.17 7.52 44.70
C LEU A 585 -1.19 6.49 45.25
N LEU A 586 -0.30 6.95 46.13
CA LEU A 586 0.68 6.12 46.82
C LEU A 586 0.21 5.86 48.26
N LEU A 587 0.10 4.59 48.63
CA LEU A 587 -0.03 4.12 50.00
C LEU A 587 1.34 3.64 50.51
N ALA A 588 1.70 4.03 51.73
CA ALA A 588 2.86 3.50 52.44
C ALA A 588 2.43 3.07 53.85
N GLY A 589 2.69 1.82 54.22
CA GLY A 589 2.31 1.28 55.54
C GLY A 589 0.81 1.38 55.85
N GLY A 590 -0.04 1.21 54.83
CA GLY A 590 -1.50 1.28 54.96
C GLY A 590 -2.08 2.70 55.09
N LYS A 591 -1.28 3.75 54.88
CA LYS A 591 -1.75 5.16 54.90
C LYS A 591 -1.47 5.86 53.58
N LEU A 592 -2.30 6.84 53.23
CA LEU A 592 -2.08 7.67 52.05
C LEU A 592 -0.84 8.53 52.23
N ALA A 593 0.19 8.26 51.44
CA ALA A 593 1.47 8.95 51.46
C ALA A 593 1.50 10.17 50.55
N GLY A 594 0.89 10.07 49.36
CA GLY A 594 0.85 11.16 48.40
C GLY A 594 0.14 10.81 47.09
N ALA A 595 0.15 11.75 46.16
CA ALA A 595 -0.40 11.62 44.82
C ALA A 595 0.63 12.06 43.76
N LEU A 596 0.67 11.34 42.65
CA LEU A 596 1.41 11.71 41.45
C LEU A 596 0.40 12.04 40.35
N ALA A 597 0.44 13.26 39.84
CA ALA A 597 -0.34 13.68 38.70
C ALA A 597 0.51 13.61 37.44
N MET A 598 -0.01 12.95 36.41
CA MET A 598 0.66 12.79 35.13
C MET A 598 -0.24 13.31 34.03
N ARG A 599 0.35 13.94 33.02
CA ARG A 599 -0.38 14.37 31.83
C ARG A 599 0.33 13.92 30.57
N ASP A 600 -0.46 13.41 29.63
CA ASP A 600 -0.02 13.19 28.26
C ASP A 600 -0.41 14.41 27.44
N GLU A 601 0.60 15.16 27.00
CA GLU A 601 0.38 16.45 26.32
C GLU A 601 -0.18 16.22 24.90
N PRO A 602 -1.15 17.03 24.47
CA PRO A 602 -1.58 17.03 23.08
C PRO A 602 -0.42 17.35 22.14
N ARG A 603 -0.40 16.74 20.96
CA ARG A 603 0.61 17.04 19.94
C ARG A 603 0.53 18.52 19.54
N PRO A 604 1.66 19.18 19.25
CA PRO A 604 1.67 20.58 18.84
C PRO A 604 0.79 20.88 17.62
N ASP A 605 0.66 19.91 16.71
CA ASP A 605 -0.13 20.05 15.49
C ASP A 605 -1.59 19.58 15.64
N ALA A 606 -1.98 18.99 16.76
CA ALA A 606 -3.30 18.37 16.94
C ALA A 606 -4.44 19.37 16.71
N ARG A 607 -4.38 20.55 17.34
CA ARG A 607 -5.41 21.58 17.19
C ARG A 607 -5.53 22.07 15.73
N VAL A 608 -4.39 22.34 15.08
CA VAL A 608 -4.35 22.83 13.69
C VAL A 608 -4.86 21.75 12.74
N GLY A 609 -4.47 20.48 12.95
CA GLY A 609 -4.93 19.35 12.15
C GLY A 609 -6.43 19.09 12.29
N LEU A 610 -6.97 19.17 13.50
CA LEU A 610 -8.41 19.06 13.76
C LEU A 610 -9.20 20.21 13.12
N GLN A 611 -8.69 21.45 13.21
CA GLN A 611 -9.30 22.59 12.54
C GLN A 611 -9.34 22.40 11.02
N ALA A 612 -8.25 21.92 10.42
CA ALA A 612 -8.18 21.64 9.00
C ALA A 612 -9.19 20.56 8.53
N LEU A 613 -9.58 19.63 9.41
CA LEU A 613 -10.66 18.68 9.15
C LEU A 613 -12.04 19.35 9.27
N ALA A 614 -12.25 20.14 10.33
CA ALA A 614 -13.49 20.88 10.57
C ALA A 614 -13.81 21.86 9.43
N ASP A 615 -12.80 22.60 8.93
CA ASP A 615 -12.92 23.53 7.80
C ASP A 615 -13.37 22.83 6.50
N ARG A 616 -13.18 21.50 6.41
CA ARG A 616 -13.62 20.65 5.30
C ARG A 616 -14.98 19.99 5.52
N GLY A 617 -15.68 20.37 6.59
CA GLY A 617 -16.96 19.80 6.99
C GLY A 617 -16.88 18.38 7.53
N ILE A 618 -15.71 17.95 8.01
CA ILE A 618 -15.51 16.61 8.55
C ILE A 618 -15.74 16.64 10.06
N LYS A 619 -16.67 15.81 10.54
CA LYS A 619 -16.94 15.65 11.97
C LYS A 619 -15.76 14.96 12.65
N THR A 620 -15.27 15.51 13.75
CA THR A 620 -14.18 14.90 14.54
C THR A 620 -14.72 14.46 15.90
N VAL A 621 -14.35 13.24 16.32
CA VAL A 621 -14.71 12.69 17.64
C VAL A 621 -13.51 11.99 18.25
N MET A 622 -13.25 12.21 19.53
CA MET A 622 -12.23 11.52 20.32
C MET A 622 -12.87 10.34 21.05
N LEU A 623 -12.29 9.16 20.87
CA LEU A 623 -12.65 7.92 21.56
C LEU A 623 -11.52 7.57 22.53
N THR A 624 -11.80 7.41 23.81
CA THR A 624 -10.77 7.08 24.81
C THR A 624 -11.30 6.23 25.95
N GLY A 625 -10.42 5.41 26.52
CA GLY A 625 -10.67 4.65 27.75
C GLY A 625 -10.42 5.46 29.02
N ASP A 626 -9.88 6.68 28.90
CA ASP A 626 -9.65 7.57 30.03
C ASP A 626 -10.96 7.98 30.71
N ASN A 627 -10.85 8.44 31.96
CA ASN A 627 -11.99 8.96 32.70
C ASN A 627 -12.63 10.17 31.98
N ALA A 628 -13.92 10.37 32.21
CA ALA A 628 -14.69 11.40 31.51
C ALA A 628 -14.17 12.84 31.73
N ARG A 629 -13.63 13.15 32.91
CA ARG A 629 -13.16 14.51 33.23
C ARG A 629 -11.86 14.85 32.52
N THR A 630 -10.89 13.94 32.58
CA THR A 630 -9.60 14.06 31.91
C THR A 630 -9.78 14.16 30.41
N ALA A 631 -10.66 13.31 29.84
CA ALA A 631 -10.98 13.33 28.43
C ALA A 631 -11.68 14.64 28.01
N ALA A 632 -12.64 15.13 28.82
CA ALA A 632 -13.33 16.40 28.55
C ALA A 632 -12.40 17.62 28.60
N ALA A 633 -11.44 17.64 29.51
CA ALA A 633 -10.43 18.71 29.60
C ALA A 633 -9.59 18.79 28.32
N ILE A 634 -9.07 17.65 27.86
CA ILE A 634 -8.31 17.56 26.59
C ILE A 634 -9.22 17.90 25.40
N GLY A 635 -10.45 17.38 25.38
CA GLY A 635 -11.43 17.67 24.34
C GLY A 635 -11.75 19.15 24.20
N LYS A 636 -11.91 19.86 25.33
CA LYS A 636 -12.11 21.31 25.36
C LYS A 636 -10.89 22.08 24.87
N GLN A 637 -9.68 21.63 25.20
CA GLN A 637 -8.44 22.22 24.69
C GLN A 637 -8.29 22.02 23.18
N LEU A 638 -8.75 20.90 22.63
CA LEU A 638 -8.63 20.58 21.20
C LEU A 638 -9.84 21.01 20.36
N GLY A 639 -10.98 21.32 21.00
CA GLY A 639 -12.22 21.68 20.30
C GLY A 639 -12.91 20.48 19.63
N ILE A 640 -12.88 19.30 20.25
CA ILE A 640 -13.39 18.04 19.68
C ILE A 640 -14.46 17.39 20.59
N GLU A 641 -15.45 16.71 19.98
CA GLU A 641 -16.44 15.90 20.71
C GLU A 641 -15.73 14.72 21.41
N VAL A 642 -16.13 14.39 22.64
CA VAL A 642 -15.47 13.35 23.45
C VAL A 642 -16.42 12.21 23.80
N ARG A 643 -15.95 10.98 23.61
CA ARG A 643 -16.50 9.75 24.19
C ARG A 643 -15.43 9.09 25.04
N ALA A 644 -15.67 9.01 26.35
CA ALA A 644 -14.70 8.56 27.35
C ALA A 644 -15.17 7.27 28.02
N GLU A 645 -14.31 6.67 28.87
CA GLU A 645 -14.59 5.46 29.64
C GLU A 645 -14.95 4.24 28.76
N LEU A 646 -14.33 4.17 27.58
CA LEU A 646 -14.61 3.14 26.58
C LEU A 646 -13.70 1.92 26.73
N LEU A 647 -14.29 0.73 26.63
CA LEU A 647 -13.55 -0.51 26.36
C LEU A 647 -13.22 -0.63 24.84
N PRO A 648 -12.28 -1.49 24.43
CA PRO A 648 -11.98 -1.71 23.02
C PRO A 648 -13.22 -2.04 22.15
N GLU A 649 -14.13 -2.86 22.67
CA GLU A 649 -15.38 -3.25 22.01
C GLU A 649 -16.34 -2.05 21.86
N ASP A 650 -16.34 -1.13 22.82
CA ASP A 650 -17.13 0.09 22.75
C ASP A 650 -16.65 1.03 21.65
N LYS A 651 -15.32 1.13 21.46
CA LYS A 651 -14.75 1.93 20.36
C LYS A 651 -15.25 1.40 19.01
N GLN A 652 -15.26 0.07 18.83
CA GLN A 652 -15.77 -0.57 17.62
C GLN A 652 -17.27 -0.31 17.43
N ARG A 653 -18.07 -0.45 18.50
CA ARG A 653 -19.51 -0.18 18.48
C ARG A 653 -19.82 1.26 18.07
N ILE A 654 -19.12 2.24 18.64
CA ILE A 654 -19.32 3.67 18.33
C ILE A 654 -18.97 3.97 16.87
N VAL A 655 -17.91 3.35 16.33
CA VAL A 655 -17.61 3.46 14.88
C VAL A 655 -18.78 2.92 14.05
N GLY A 656 -19.38 1.79 14.44
CA GLY A 656 -20.59 1.26 13.82
C GLY A 656 -21.81 2.18 13.93
N GLU A 657 -22.02 2.83 15.07
CA GLU A 657 -23.11 3.80 15.28
C GLU A 657 -22.96 5.05 14.40
N LEU A 658 -21.73 5.55 14.22
CA LEU A 658 -21.47 6.66 13.31
C LEU A 658 -21.78 6.26 11.86
N LYS A 659 -21.42 5.04 11.46
CA LYS A 659 -21.74 4.51 10.13
C LYS A 659 -23.25 4.35 9.92
N SER A 660 -23.99 3.86 10.92
CA SER A 660 -25.46 3.72 10.81
C SER A 660 -26.20 5.06 10.75
N GLN A 661 -25.58 6.14 11.25
CA GLN A 661 -26.07 7.51 11.10
C GLN A 661 -25.80 8.11 9.71
N GLY A 662 -25.16 7.36 8.80
CA GLY A 662 -24.85 7.78 7.44
C GLY A 662 -23.51 8.48 7.27
N PHE A 663 -22.65 8.51 8.31
CA PHE A 663 -21.28 8.99 8.15
C PHE A 663 -20.41 7.94 7.46
N ALA A 664 -19.49 8.43 6.63
CA ALA A 664 -18.35 7.67 6.15
C ALA A 664 -17.19 7.93 7.11
N VAL A 665 -16.75 6.89 7.83
CA VAL A 665 -15.96 7.01 9.06
C VAL A 665 -14.55 6.50 8.84
N ALA A 666 -13.56 7.36 9.11
CA ALA A 666 -12.18 6.94 9.30
C ALA A 666 -11.88 6.79 10.80
N LYS A 667 -11.23 5.69 11.21
CA LYS A 667 -10.71 5.54 12.58
C LYS A 667 -9.20 5.73 12.55
N VAL A 668 -8.68 6.53 13.48
CA VAL A 668 -7.26 6.83 13.62
C VAL A 668 -6.78 6.30 14.96
N GLY A 669 -5.69 5.53 14.98
CA GLY A 669 -5.10 4.96 16.20
C GLY A 669 -3.63 4.58 16.00
N ASP A 670 -2.92 4.29 17.08
CA ASP A 670 -1.49 3.97 17.09
C ASP A 670 -1.17 2.54 17.61
N GLY A 671 -2.14 1.86 18.21
CA GLY A 671 -1.92 0.64 19.00
C GLY A 671 -2.75 -0.59 18.63
N ILE A 672 -2.35 -1.73 19.21
CA ILE A 672 -3.01 -3.05 19.12
C ILE A 672 -4.45 -2.99 19.63
N ASN A 673 -4.69 -2.21 20.70
CA ASN A 673 -6.01 -2.07 21.35
C ASN A 673 -7.07 -1.46 20.41
N ASP A 674 -6.62 -0.77 19.36
CA ASP A 674 -7.50 -0.13 18.39
C ASP A 674 -7.70 -0.95 17.12
N ALA A 675 -6.99 -2.08 16.96
CA ALA A 675 -7.09 -2.93 15.78
C ALA A 675 -8.55 -3.33 15.42
N PRO A 676 -9.41 -3.71 16.39
CA PRO A 676 -10.82 -4.01 16.08
C PRO A 676 -11.60 -2.78 15.58
N ALA A 677 -11.36 -1.60 16.16
CA ALA A 677 -12.03 -0.36 15.77
C ALA A 677 -11.50 0.17 14.41
N LEU A 678 -10.20 0.00 14.13
CA LEU A 678 -9.59 0.30 12.84
C LEU A 678 -10.21 -0.55 11.73
N ALA A 679 -10.38 -1.86 11.96
CA ALA A 679 -10.95 -2.78 10.99
C ALA A 679 -12.46 -2.57 10.74
N ALA A 680 -13.20 -2.02 11.71
CA ALA A 680 -14.63 -1.76 11.57
C ALA A 680 -14.96 -0.45 10.82
N ALA A 681 -14.01 0.48 10.76
CA ALA A 681 -14.14 1.74 10.04
C ALA A 681 -14.23 1.51 8.51
N ASP A 682 -14.63 2.53 7.76
CA ASP A 682 -14.55 2.48 6.29
C ASP A 682 -13.11 2.62 5.81
N VAL A 683 -12.28 3.30 6.61
CA VAL A 683 -10.82 3.38 6.47
C VAL A 683 -10.18 3.42 7.86
N GLY A 684 -9.33 2.43 8.17
CA GLY A 684 -8.45 2.46 9.34
C GLY A 684 -7.13 3.19 9.02
N ILE A 685 -6.73 4.16 9.86
CA ILE A 685 -5.49 4.93 9.71
C ILE A 685 -4.59 4.71 10.92
N ALA A 686 -3.39 4.18 10.70
CA ALA A 686 -2.36 4.06 11.73
C ALA A 686 -1.55 5.37 11.86
N MET A 687 -1.26 5.77 13.09
CA MET A 687 -0.43 6.93 13.42
C MET A 687 1.02 6.55 13.70
N GLY A 688 1.94 7.27 13.06
CA GLY A 688 3.39 7.12 13.24
C GLY A 688 3.93 5.76 12.80
N GLY A 689 5.17 5.47 13.17
CA GLY A 689 5.71 4.10 13.20
C GLY A 689 5.06 3.29 14.33
N GLY A 690 3.73 3.20 14.33
CA GLY A 690 2.96 2.39 15.28
C GLY A 690 3.48 0.95 15.31
N THR A 691 3.05 0.17 16.31
CA THR A 691 3.48 -1.23 16.43
C THR A 691 3.25 -1.96 15.10
N ASP A 692 4.11 -2.93 14.75
CA ASP A 692 4.03 -3.63 13.46
C ASP A 692 2.60 -4.15 13.17
N VAL A 693 1.89 -4.56 14.22
CA VAL A 693 0.49 -4.99 14.18
C VAL A 693 -0.49 -3.89 13.74
N ALA A 694 -0.32 -2.65 14.21
CA ALA A 694 -1.17 -1.53 13.83
C ALA A 694 -0.94 -1.13 12.36
N LEU A 695 0.32 -1.14 11.91
CA LEU A 695 0.66 -0.93 10.51
C LEU A 695 0.15 -2.05 9.61
N GLU A 696 0.13 -3.30 10.06
CA GLU A 696 -0.44 -4.43 9.31
C GLU A 696 -1.97 -4.35 9.21
N THR A 697 -2.65 -3.97 10.30
CA THR A 697 -4.12 -3.95 10.37
C THR A 697 -4.74 -2.76 9.64
N ALA A 698 -4.10 -1.59 9.67
CA ALA A 698 -4.67 -0.37 9.10
C ALA A 698 -4.66 -0.35 7.56
N ASP A 699 -5.63 0.33 6.95
CA ASP A 699 -5.74 0.54 5.49
C ASP A 699 -4.78 1.64 5.00
N ALA A 700 -4.47 2.61 5.85
CA ALA A 700 -3.58 3.71 5.60
C ALA A 700 -2.68 3.99 6.82
N ALA A 701 -1.58 4.69 6.61
CA ALA A 701 -0.67 5.08 7.68
C ALA A 701 -0.07 6.47 7.45
N VAL A 702 0.14 7.18 8.54
CA VAL A 702 0.81 8.48 8.56
C VAL A 702 2.17 8.32 9.23
N LEU A 703 3.25 8.37 8.45
CA LEU A 703 4.59 8.06 8.95
C LEU A 703 5.10 9.05 10.00
N HIS A 704 4.73 10.32 9.89
CA HIS A 704 5.20 11.37 10.81
C HIS A 704 4.45 11.41 12.15
N GLY A 705 3.35 10.67 12.28
CA GLY A 705 2.48 10.74 13.46
C GLY A 705 1.85 12.13 13.68
N ARG A 706 1.63 12.90 12.62
CA ARG A 706 0.99 14.23 12.67
C ARG A 706 -0.50 14.12 12.40
N VAL A 707 -1.31 14.80 13.21
CA VAL A 707 -2.76 14.90 13.01
C VAL A 707 -3.07 15.66 11.71
N GLY A 708 -2.26 16.67 11.36
CA GLY A 708 -2.42 17.43 10.12
C GLY A 708 -2.31 16.58 8.84
N ASP A 709 -1.54 15.49 8.88
CA ASP A 709 -1.35 14.60 7.74
C ASP A 709 -2.62 13.82 7.38
N ILE A 710 -3.53 13.62 8.32
CA ILE A 710 -4.85 12.99 8.05
C ILE A 710 -5.70 13.91 7.17
N ALA A 711 -5.70 15.21 7.48
CA ALA A 711 -6.35 16.21 6.63
C ALA A 711 -5.69 16.28 5.25
N ALA A 712 -4.35 16.20 5.19
CA ALA A 712 -3.61 16.17 3.93
C ALA A 712 -3.93 14.93 3.09
N MET A 713 -4.11 13.77 3.71
CA MET A 713 -4.45 12.51 3.05
C MET A 713 -5.87 12.56 2.44
N ILE A 714 -6.85 13.08 3.19
CA ILE A 714 -8.22 13.29 2.68
C ILE A 714 -8.21 14.34 1.56
N ALA A 715 -7.43 15.42 1.69
CA ALA A 715 -7.30 16.43 0.65
C ALA A 715 -6.67 15.88 -0.64
N LEU A 716 -5.62 15.04 -0.50
CA LEU A 716 -5.00 14.36 -1.63
C LEU A 716 -6.02 13.46 -2.35
N SER A 717 -6.76 12.66 -1.60
CA SER A 717 -7.83 11.82 -2.15
C SER A 717 -8.89 12.64 -2.90
N LYS A 718 -9.46 13.68 -2.28
CA LYS A 718 -10.48 14.54 -2.93
C LYS A 718 -9.96 15.16 -4.22
N ARG A 719 -8.71 15.61 -4.24
CA ARG A 719 -8.06 16.14 -5.46
C ARG A 719 -7.90 15.06 -6.54
N THR A 720 -7.52 13.86 -6.16
CA THR A 720 -7.40 12.74 -7.10
C THR A 720 -8.75 12.33 -7.67
N MET A 721 -9.80 12.25 -6.85
CA MET A 721 -11.15 11.94 -7.31
C MET A 721 -11.72 13.05 -8.22
N SER A 722 -11.44 14.32 -7.92
CA SER A 722 -11.79 15.44 -8.81
C SER A 722 -11.06 15.35 -10.15
N ASN A 723 -9.76 15.03 -10.14
CA ASN A 723 -8.97 14.83 -11.36
C ASN A 723 -9.51 13.68 -12.22
N ILE A 724 -9.84 12.55 -11.59
CA ILE A 724 -10.47 11.40 -12.26
C ILE A 724 -11.80 11.83 -12.88
N GLY A 725 -12.66 12.54 -12.14
CA GLY A 725 -13.92 13.08 -12.65
C GLY A 725 -13.72 13.97 -13.88
N GLN A 726 -12.78 14.91 -13.83
CA GLN A 726 -12.43 15.77 -14.98
C GLN A 726 -11.99 14.94 -16.19
N ASN A 727 -11.13 13.94 -15.99
CA ASN A 727 -10.63 13.13 -17.08
C ASN A 727 -11.73 12.27 -17.70
N ILE A 728 -12.64 11.71 -16.89
CA ILE A 728 -13.83 10.99 -17.37
C ILE A 728 -14.70 11.93 -18.22
N THR A 729 -14.95 13.16 -17.73
CA THR A 729 -15.71 14.17 -18.47
C THR A 729 -15.05 14.53 -19.80
N ILE A 730 -13.74 14.75 -19.83
CA ILE A 730 -12.99 15.04 -21.06
C ILE A 730 -13.07 13.86 -22.04
N ALA A 731 -12.79 12.65 -21.55
CA ALA A 731 -12.75 11.44 -22.38
C ALA A 731 -14.12 11.11 -23.01
N LEU A 732 -15.19 11.13 -22.21
CA LEU A 732 -16.54 10.85 -22.70
C LEU A 732 -17.15 12.02 -23.46
N GLY A 733 -16.89 13.26 -23.03
CA GLY A 733 -17.40 14.46 -23.67
C GLY A 733 -16.87 14.63 -25.09
N LEU A 734 -15.55 14.48 -25.30
CA LEU A 734 -14.97 14.52 -26.65
C LEU A 734 -15.53 13.40 -27.52
N LYS A 735 -15.68 12.18 -26.99
CA LYS A 735 -16.26 11.05 -27.75
C LYS A 735 -17.68 11.30 -28.18
N ALA A 736 -18.51 11.81 -27.29
CA ALA A 736 -19.90 12.13 -27.64
C ALA A 736 -19.97 13.15 -28.78
N VAL A 737 -19.15 14.21 -28.73
CA VAL A 737 -19.08 15.21 -29.79
C VAL A 737 -18.65 14.60 -31.12
N PHE A 738 -17.53 13.87 -31.15
CA PHE A 738 -17.00 13.28 -32.38
C PHE A 738 -17.88 12.16 -32.95
N LEU A 739 -18.55 11.39 -32.10
CA LEU A 739 -19.51 10.37 -32.54
C LEU A 739 -20.69 11.03 -33.26
N VAL A 740 -21.27 12.08 -32.69
CA VAL A 740 -22.39 12.81 -33.30
C VAL A 740 -21.97 13.48 -34.61
N THR A 741 -20.83 14.17 -34.64
CA THR A 741 -20.36 14.85 -35.86
C THR A 741 -20.01 13.85 -36.97
N THR A 742 -19.54 12.66 -36.63
CA THR A 742 -19.21 11.62 -37.62
C THR A 742 -20.46 10.98 -38.21
N VAL A 743 -21.48 10.71 -37.37
CA VAL A 743 -22.77 10.20 -37.85
C VAL A 743 -23.45 11.20 -38.80
N ILE A 744 -23.33 12.51 -38.53
CA ILE A 744 -23.86 13.58 -39.38
C ILE A 744 -22.99 13.80 -40.64
N GLY A 745 -21.78 13.23 -40.70
CA GLY A 745 -20.87 13.32 -41.85
C GLY A 745 -19.99 14.57 -41.88
N ILE A 746 -19.83 15.27 -40.75
CA ILE A 746 -19.01 16.48 -40.63
C ILE A 746 -17.53 16.13 -40.41
N THR A 747 -17.24 15.06 -39.66
CA THR A 747 -15.88 14.65 -39.29
C THR A 747 -15.49 13.33 -39.94
N GLY A 748 -14.31 13.29 -40.57
CA GLY A 748 -13.71 12.08 -41.16
C GLY A 748 -12.99 11.20 -40.13
N LEU A 749 -12.30 10.16 -40.61
CA LEU A 749 -11.61 9.14 -39.81
C LEU A 749 -10.43 9.73 -38.99
N TRP A 750 -9.53 10.45 -39.67
CA TRP A 750 -8.30 10.92 -39.03
C TRP A 750 -8.50 12.03 -37.96
N PRO A 751 -9.42 13.02 -38.11
CA PRO A 751 -9.65 14.02 -37.06
C PRO A 751 -10.27 13.41 -35.81
N ALA A 752 -11.11 12.39 -35.98
CA ALA A 752 -11.70 11.63 -34.88
C ALA A 752 -10.64 10.93 -34.03
N ILE A 753 -9.64 10.32 -34.67
CA ILE A 753 -8.57 9.59 -33.97
C ILE A 753 -7.55 10.54 -33.38
N LEU A 754 -7.27 11.66 -34.06
CA LEU A 754 -6.48 12.75 -33.50
C LEU A 754 -7.15 13.27 -32.21
N ALA A 755 -8.48 13.38 -32.19
CA ALA A 755 -9.21 13.81 -31.01
C ALA A 755 -9.15 12.80 -29.86
N ASP A 756 -9.30 11.48 -30.10
CA ASP A 756 -9.18 10.48 -29.04
C ASP A 756 -7.73 10.34 -28.54
N THR A 757 -6.76 10.40 -29.44
CA THR A 757 -5.34 10.43 -29.07
C THR A 757 -5.03 11.70 -28.27
N GLY A 758 -5.51 12.85 -28.72
CA GLY A 758 -5.39 14.12 -28.02
C GLY A 758 -6.07 14.09 -26.65
N ALA A 759 -7.26 13.50 -26.54
CA ALA A 759 -7.95 13.28 -25.27
C ALA A 759 -7.10 12.43 -24.33
N THR A 760 -6.50 11.33 -24.84
CA THR A 760 -5.59 10.47 -24.08
C THR A 760 -4.40 11.27 -23.55
N VAL A 761 -3.76 12.10 -24.39
CA VAL A 761 -2.66 12.97 -23.97
C VAL A 761 -3.11 13.95 -22.88
N LEU A 762 -4.25 14.61 -23.06
CA LEU A 762 -4.78 15.59 -22.12
C LEU A 762 -5.07 14.97 -20.75
N VAL A 763 -5.78 13.84 -20.71
CA VAL A 763 -6.12 13.18 -19.44
C VAL A 763 -4.89 12.62 -18.75
N THR A 764 -3.94 12.07 -19.52
CA THR A 764 -2.67 11.59 -18.97
C THR A 764 -1.83 12.73 -18.40
N MET A 765 -1.72 13.86 -19.10
CA MET A 765 -1.05 15.05 -18.58
C MET A 765 -1.75 15.57 -17.32
N ASN A 766 -3.09 15.60 -17.31
CA ASN A 766 -3.85 16.04 -16.15
C ASN A 766 -3.66 15.10 -14.95
N ALA A 767 -3.63 13.78 -15.17
CA ALA A 767 -3.32 12.79 -14.13
C ALA A 767 -1.91 12.96 -13.57
N LEU A 768 -0.92 13.20 -14.43
CA LEU A 768 0.47 13.41 -14.01
C LEU A 768 0.68 14.71 -13.22
N ARG A 769 -0.26 15.68 -13.25
CA ARG A 769 -0.21 16.86 -12.36
C ARG A 769 -0.26 16.46 -10.88
N LEU A 770 -0.82 15.29 -10.56
CA LEU A 770 -0.84 14.75 -9.19
C LEU A 770 0.54 14.33 -8.68
N LEU A 771 1.54 14.15 -9.56
CA LEU A 771 2.94 13.93 -9.17
C LEU A 771 3.63 15.22 -8.67
N GLY A 772 3.11 16.40 -9.05
CA GLY A 772 3.64 17.69 -8.63
C GLY A 772 3.19 18.01 -7.22
N ALA A 773 4.14 18.46 -6.38
CA ALA A 773 3.80 19.00 -5.07
C ALA A 773 2.86 20.19 -5.27
N ALA A 774 1.61 20.07 -4.79
CA ALA A 774 0.81 21.27 -4.60
C ALA A 774 1.55 22.14 -3.58
N LYS A 775 1.80 23.39 -3.96
CA LYS A 775 2.14 24.44 -3.01
C LYS A 775 1.09 24.43 -1.90
N PRO A 776 1.47 24.41 -0.62
CA PRO A 776 0.52 24.62 0.46
C PRO A 776 -0.15 25.99 0.22
N GLY A 777 -1.48 26.03 0.08
CA GLY A 777 -2.23 27.29 -0.03
C GLY A 777 -2.94 27.60 -1.37
N ALA A 778 -3.02 26.67 -2.33
CA ALA A 778 -3.88 26.84 -3.51
C ALA A 778 -5.14 25.97 -3.44
N ALA A 779 -6.01 26.28 -2.47
CA ALA A 779 -7.46 26.11 -2.49
C ALA A 779 -8.02 26.85 -1.26
#